data_AF-A0AAW2QLS6-F1
#
_entry.id   AF-A0AAW2QLS6-F1
#
_cell.length_a   1.000
_cell.length_b   1.000
_cell.length_c   1.000
_cell.angle_alpha   90.00
_cell.angle_beta   90.00
_cell.angle_gamma   90.00
#
_symmetry.space_group_name_H-M   'P 1'
#
loop_
_entity.id
_entity.type
_entity.pdbx_description
1 polymer ?
#
loop_
_entity_poly.entity_id
_entity_poly.type
_entity_poly.pdbx_seq_one_letter_code
_entity_poly.pdbx_strand_id
1 'polypeptide(L)'
;MLDRPAVWDISSITRKEKIDFLSLLPGFSLSPACEDLHQEREWAVFLEFLRKYERVAIAKLGLYELYILPPDEDSKFGRATVLYQVKEPKLRPSQKFDGLKIAAAEISSPPGSLAGEASMSNSDLIEDRISAQQRYPEVIGDYSCYLKAIGSNRLGYSVGPNRSFERNYVTAHPSYLKTLGQAHSSWIFGAIAELVDNSRDAKATKLEVTISMIYSKTASKDIPMLSVIDDGQGMSHSDIQRMVSFGHGQPETDDPDHIGRYGIGFKTGAMRLGKDALVLTQTANSRSIAFLSQSLNEGRDNLEVPIVSYRRTGQYMEVDASVHDEDSAKYNLKIIKKFSPFDKYLIGEKAGIFNAEGTGTQIYIWNLDEWGSTYSLQWEAGMTGGSSFHQGGIFIRSRRIRSRPGQISQMVPLDYSLKSYLEVIFLDPRMKIYVQGALVKSRPLAKSLNNTVVKDGPVLGKPVQLTLGLSQLEWEQANCGMFLYWHGRLIEAYKRVGSMIHNGDCGRGIIGVIDVTDLMDDSNGHVWVHNNKQGFQDCEAYAELERWLGEKADEYLDKYVDKIQLPVHKSELSIYHRFCYMKPFNGRCEMPEEEVEKGLITISTKRHGYNTEGPNESRNRFSEQASSELEGISEDDTPNESKQNDVQLSHKRPRRRLTRSSSCGKSADHTSNP
;
A
#
# COMPACT_ATOMS: atom_id res chain seq x y z
N MET A 1 -23.52 -31.56 10.13
CA MET A 1 -22.13 -31.27 10.49
C MET A 1 -21.98 -29.76 10.54
N LEU A 2 -21.69 -29.17 11.69
CA LEU A 2 -21.31 -27.76 11.78
C LEU A 2 -19.97 -27.58 11.06
N ASP A 3 -19.91 -26.60 10.16
CA ASP A 3 -18.70 -26.15 9.48
C ASP A 3 -17.70 -25.69 10.55
N ARG A 4 -16.67 -26.51 10.84
CA ARG A 4 -15.63 -26.15 11.81
C ARG A 4 -14.53 -25.42 11.06
N PRO A 5 -14.21 -24.16 11.39
CA PRO A 5 -13.10 -23.48 10.75
C PRO A 5 -11.79 -24.23 11.07
N ALA A 6 -10.91 -24.28 10.07
CA ALA A 6 -9.59 -24.92 10.20
C ALA A 6 -8.66 -24.19 11.20
N VAL A 7 -8.99 -22.94 11.57
CA VAL A 7 -8.17 -22.10 12.46
C VAL A 7 -9.06 -21.46 13.53
N TRP A 8 -8.61 -21.49 14.78
CA TRP A 8 -9.31 -20.88 15.93
C TRP A 8 -8.52 -19.70 16.46
N ASP A 9 -9.07 -18.50 16.31
CA ASP A 9 -8.45 -17.30 16.88
C ASP A 9 -8.73 -17.21 18.39
N ILE A 10 -7.66 -17.23 19.19
CA ILE A 10 -7.76 -17.00 20.64
C ILE A 10 -8.05 -15.53 20.89
N SER A 11 -9.29 -15.23 21.23
CA SER A 11 -9.76 -13.86 21.47
C SER A 11 -9.24 -13.25 22.77
N SER A 12 -8.97 -14.07 23.79
CA SER A 12 -8.39 -13.63 25.07
C SER A 12 -7.88 -14.81 25.90
N ILE A 13 -7.00 -14.53 26.86
CA ILE A 13 -6.51 -15.51 27.84
C ILE A 13 -6.70 -14.91 29.24
N THR A 14 -7.42 -15.62 30.12
CA THR A 14 -7.83 -15.11 31.44
C THR A 14 -7.44 -16.11 32.54
N ARG A 15 -7.31 -15.65 33.79
CA ARG A 15 -7.08 -16.55 34.94
C ARG A 15 -8.28 -17.48 35.12
N LYS A 16 -8.01 -18.76 35.41
CA LYS A 16 -9.05 -19.76 35.67
C LYS A 16 -9.98 -19.32 36.81
N GLU A 17 -9.44 -18.68 37.85
CA GLU A 17 -10.21 -18.25 39.03
C GLU A 17 -11.13 -17.04 38.77
N LYS A 18 -11.07 -16.42 37.59
CA LYS A 18 -11.97 -15.30 37.22
C LYS A 18 -13.22 -15.76 36.46
N ILE A 19 -13.36 -17.06 36.23
CA ILE A 19 -14.46 -17.64 35.45
C ILE A 19 -15.18 -18.70 36.29
N ASP A 20 -16.03 -18.22 37.20
CA ASP A 20 -16.65 -19.06 38.24
C ASP A 20 -17.68 -20.07 37.72
N PHE A 21 -18.07 -19.94 36.45
CA PHE A 21 -19.09 -20.77 35.81
C PHE A 21 -18.53 -21.90 34.93
N LEU A 22 -17.20 -22.06 34.83
CA LEU A 22 -16.61 -23.10 33.97
C LEU A 22 -17.08 -24.50 34.34
N SER A 23 -17.24 -24.82 35.63
CA SER A 23 -17.69 -26.15 36.07
C SER A 23 -19.10 -26.54 35.62
N LEU A 24 -19.89 -25.58 35.16
CA LEU A 24 -21.28 -25.77 34.72
C LEU A 24 -21.42 -25.92 33.21
N LEU A 25 -20.32 -25.77 32.45
CA LEU A 25 -20.35 -25.78 30.99
C LEU A 25 -20.09 -27.20 30.44
N PRO A 26 -20.80 -27.59 29.36
CA PRO A 26 -20.47 -28.81 28.62
C PRO A 26 -19.10 -28.68 27.95
N GLY A 27 -18.38 -29.81 27.83
CA GLY A 27 -17.04 -29.83 27.26
C GLY A 27 -16.74 -31.03 26.37
N PHE A 28 -15.68 -30.91 25.59
CA PHE A 28 -15.14 -31.95 24.73
C PHE A 28 -13.60 -31.90 24.73
N SER A 29 -12.97 -32.97 24.25
CA SER A 29 -11.52 -33.03 24.11
C SER A 29 -11.10 -32.57 22.71
N LEU A 30 -10.11 -31.68 22.65
CA LEU A 30 -9.51 -31.18 21.42
C LEU A 30 -8.12 -31.81 21.25
N SER A 31 -7.87 -32.40 20.08
CA SER A 31 -6.53 -32.84 19.66
C SER A 31 -6.10 -31.94 18.50
N PRO A 32 -4.86 -31.40 18.49
CA PRO A 32 -4.39 -30.57 17.39
C PRO A 32 -4.18 -31.45 16.14
N ALA A 33 -4.45 -30.90 14.96
CA ALA A 33 -4.13 -31.51 13.67
C ALA A 33 -2.86 -30.85 13.13
N CYS A 34 -1.71 -31.13 13.75
CA CYS A 34 -0.45 -30.49 13.39
C CYS A 34 0.01 -30.97 12.00
N GLU A 35 0.38 -30.03 11.11
CA GLU A 35 0.89 -30.35 9.77
C GLU A 35 2.41 -30.61 9.76
N ASP A 36 3.12 -30.14 10.77
CA ASP A 36 4.56 -30.29 10.93
C ASP A 36 4.98 -30.36 12.42
N LEU A 37 6.26 -30.69 12.65
CA LEU A 37 6.86 -30.82 13.99
C LEU A 37 6.98 -29.48 14.74
N HIS A 38 6.97 -28.34 14.04
CA HIS A 38 7.02 -27.03 14.66
C HIS A 38 5.66 -26.72 15.32
N GLN A 39 4.56 -26.98 14.63
CA GLN A 39 3.20 -26.82 15.17
C GLN A 39 2.94 -27.73 16.37
N GLU A 40 3.46 -28.96 16.35
CA GLU A 40 3.37 -29.87 17.49
C GLU A 40 4.09 -29.32 18.73
N ARG A 41 5.26 -28.69 18.53
CA ARG A 41 6.02 -28.05 19.62
C ARG A 41 5.32 -26.80 20.15
N GLU A 42 4.83 -25.93 19.27
CA GLU A 42 4.09 -24.71 19.66
C GLU A 42 2.83 -25.06 20.45
N TRP A 43 2.11 -26.13 20.07
CA TRP A 43 0.95 -26.61 20.81
C TRP A 43 1.31 -27.05 22.24
N ALA A 44 2.41 -27.78 22.42
CA ALA A 44 2.88 -28.17 23.73
C ALA A 44 3.28 -26.96 24.59
N VAL A 45 4.00 -25.99 24.01
CA VAL A 45 4.39 -24.74 24.67
C VAL A 45 3.16 -23.94 25.10
N PHE A 46 2.12 -23.88 24.26
CA PHE A 46 0.87 -23.20 24.57
C PHE A 46 0.13 -23.83 25.75
N LEU A 47 -0.02 -25.16 25.79
CA LEU A 47 -0.68 -25.84 26.90
C LEU A 47 0.15 -25.78 28.20
N GLU A 48 1.48 -25.82 28.09
CA GLU A 48 2.37 -25.61 29.23
C GLU A 48 2.23 -24.18 29.79
N PHE A 49 2.11 -23.18 28.92
CA PHE A 49 1.84 -21.79 29.32
C PHE A 49 0.51 -21.69 30.08
N LEU A 50 -0.56 -22.30 29.57
CA LEU A 50 -1.86 -22.28 30.25
C LEU A 50 -1.78 -22.93 31.63
N ARG A 51 -1.09 -24.07 31.75
CA ARG A 51 -0.89 -24.78 33.03
C ARG A 51 -0.06 -23.95 34.01
N LYS A 52 1.12 -23.51 33.59
CA LYS A 52 2.10 -22.79 34.43
C LYS A 52 1.53 -21.53 35.06
N TYR A 53 0.60 -20.87 34.38
CA TYR A 53 0.01 -19.61 34.82
C TYR A 53 -1.47 -19.72 35.20
N GLU A 54 -2.01 -20.95 35.30
CA GLU A 54 -3.42 -21.23 35.58
C GLU A 54 -4.39 -20.37 34.76
N ARG A 55 -4.19 -20.40 33.44
CA ARG A 55 -4.93 -19.60 32.46
C ARG A 55 -5.88 -20.47 31.64
N VAL A 56 -6.98 -19.85 31.22
CA VAL A 56 -7.97 -20.39 30.27
C VAL A 56 -7.96 -19.52 29.02
N ALA A 57 -7.79 -20.14 27.86
CA ALA A 57 -7.84 -19.44 26.57
C ALA A 57 -9.26 -19.46 25.99
N ILE A 58 -9.71 -18.34 25.46
CA ILE A 58 -11.10 -18.16 25.01
C ILE A 58 -11.12 -17.90 23.50
N ALA A 59 -11.75 -18.79 22.73
CA ALA A 59 -11.98 -18.62 21.30
C ALA A 59 -13.47 -18.35 21.02
N LYS A 60 -13.77 -17.55 20.01
CA LYS A 60 -15.15 -17.20 19.63
C LYS A 60 -15.44 -17.71 18.23
N LEU A 61 -16.43 -18.60 18.11
CA LEU A 61 -16.84 -19.19 16.86
C LEU A 61 -18.35 -19.01 16.64
N GLY A 62 -18.73 -17.96 15.92
CA GLY A 62 -20.14 -17.63 15.67
C GLY A 62 -20.87 -17.34 16.99
N LEU A 63 -21.86 -18.18 17.33
CA LEU A 63 -22.60 -18.10 18.60
C LEU A 63 -21.91 -18.85 19.75
N TYR A 64 -20.82 -19.58 19.48
CA TYR A 64 -20.10 -20.37 20.47
C TYR A 64 -18.93 -19.60 21.05
N GLU A 65 -18.79 -19.65 22.37
CA GLU A 65 -17.58 -19.24 23.08
C GLU A 65 -16.94 -20.49 23.67
N LEU A 66 -15.70 -20.77 23.27
CA LEU A 66 -14.93 -21.95 23.62
C LEU A 66 -13.86 -21.57 24.64
N TYR A 67 -13.67 -22.40 25.65
CA TYR A 67 -12.79 -22.20 26.79
C TYR A 67 -11.82 -23.37 26.88
N ILE A 68 -10.59 -23.17 26.42
CA ILE A 68 -9.52 -24.17 26.45
C ILE A 68 -8.87 -24.13 27.84
N LEU A 69 -9.01 -25.22 28.58
CA LEU A 69 -8.53 -25.36 29.94
C LEU A 69 -7.05 -25.77 29.99
N PRO A 70 -6.32 -25.41 31.07
CA PRO A 70 -5.00 -25.95 31.30
C PRO A 70 -5.08 -27.47 31.54
N PRO A 71 -4.11 -28.25 31.04
CA PRO A 71 -4.05 -29.70 31.31
C PRO A 71 -3.71 -29.98 32.78
N ASP A 72 -4.22 -31.11 33.29
CA ASP A 72 -3.88 -31.62 34.63
C ASP A 72 -2.40 -32.02 34.71
N GLU A 73 -1.81 -32.04 35.91
CA GLU A 73 -0.36 -32.23 36.11
C GLU A 73 0.20 -33.52 35.49
N ASP A 74 -0.63 -34.57 35.41
CA ASP A 74 -0.26 -35.89 34.88
C ASP A 74 -0.61 -36.10 33.38
N SER A 75 -1.16 -35.09 32.70
CA SER A 75 -1.64 -35.23 31.32
C SER A 75 -0.55 -34.90 30.29
N LYS A 76 -0.43 -35.74 29.25
CA LYS A 76 0.42 -35.45 28.08
C LYS A 76 -0.21 -34.31 27.26
N PHE A 77 0.60 -33.36 26.80
CA PHE A 77 0.18 -32.18 26.01
C PHE A 77 -0.42 -32.48 24.62
N GLY A 78 -0.81 -33.73 24.34
CA GLY A 78 -1.44 -34.12 23.07
C GLY A 78 -2.92 -33.79 22.98
N ARG A 79 -3.60 -33.53 24.11
CA ARG A 79 -5.04 -33.19 24.13
C ARG A 79 -5.35 -32.09 25.14
N ALA A 80 -6.27 -31.21 24.78
CA ALA A 80 -6.79 -30.16 25.67
C ALA A 80 -8.28 -30.37 25.94
N THR A 81 -8.73 -30.03 27.15
CA THR A 81 -10.15 -30.01 27.49
C THR A 81 -10.73 -28.65 27.12
N VAL A 82 -11.79 -28.63 26.33
CA VAL A 82 -12.45 -27.40 25.87
C VAL A 82 -13.88 -27.40 26.35
N LEU A 83 -14.26 -26.37 27.12
CA LEU A 83 -15.64 -26.12 27.50
C LEU A 83 -16.28 -25.13 26.54
N TYR A 84 -17.60 -25.16 26.37
CA TYR A 84 -18.26 -24.23 25.48
C TYR A 84 -19.58 -23.70 26.02
N GLN A 85 -19.92 -22.49 25.57
CA GLN A 85 -21.21 -21.86 25.82
C GLN A 85 -21.78 -21.31 24.52
N VAL A 86 -23.10 -21.46 24.32
CA VAL A 86 -23.83 -20.79 23.24
C VAL A 86 -24.35 -19.46 23.76
N LYS A 87 -23.97 -18.36 23.11
CA LYS A 87 -24.56 -17.03 23.37
C LYS A 87 -25.71 -16.81 22.41
N GLU A 88 -26.93 -16.76 22.94
CA GLU A 88 -28.09 -16.33 22.14
C GLU A 88 -27.92 -14.87 21.68
N PRO A 89 -28.31 -14.53 20.43
CA PRO A 89 -28.29 -13.16 19.96
C PRO A 89 -29.30 -12.32 20.75
N LYS A 90 -28.85 -11.23 21.37
CA LYS A 90 -29.74 -10.24 22.01
C LYS A 90 -30.63 -9.59 20.94
N LEU A 91 -31.88 -10.05 20.82
CA LEU A 91 -32.91 -9.35 20.06
C LEU A 91 -33.17 -7.96 20.67
N ARG A 92 -33.08 -6.90 19.84
CA ARG A 92 -33.63 -5.58 20.19
C ARG A 92 -35.17 -5.66 20.12
N PRO A 93 -35.92 -4.91 20.96
CA PRO A 93 -37.37 -4.87 20.87
C PRO A 93 -37.79 -4.37 19.49
N SER A 94 -38.69 -5.12 18.86
CA SER A 94 -39.19 -4.92 17.51
C SER A 94 -40.01 -3.64 17.35
N GLN A 95 -39.72 -2.87 16.29
CA GLN A 95 -40.79 -2.21 15.55
C GLN A 95 -41.57 -3.29 14.80
N LYS A 96 -42.89 -3.26 15.00
CA LYS A 96 -43.86 -4.25 14.49
C LYS A 96 -43.75 -4.44 12.98
N PHE A 97 -43.70 -5.70 12.55
CA PHE A 97 -44.29 -6.13 11.30
C PHE A 97 -45.12 -7.39 11.58
N ASP A 98 -46.39 -7.32 11.18
CA ASP A 98 -47.40 -8.35 11.37
C ASP A 98 -47.16 -9.56 10.46
N GLY A 99 -47.34 -10.75 11.06
CA GLY A 99 -48.03 -11.89 10.45
C GLY A 99 -47.33 -12.72 9.38
N LEU A 100 -46.84 -13.92 9.75
CA LEU A 100 -47.44 -15.19 9.28
C LEU A 100 -46.91 -16.39 10.10
N LYS A 101 -47.85 -17.14 10.70
CA LYS A 101 -47.60 -18.47 11.28
C LYS A 101 -47.53 -19.51 10.16
N ILE A 102 -46.74 -20.57 10.33
CA ILE A 102 -47.12 -21.97 10.04
C ILE A 102 -46.20 -22.90 10.87
N ALA A 103 -46.81 -24.02 11.27
CA ALA A 103 -46.47 -24.92 12.36
C ALA A 103 -45.32 -25.92 12.09
N ALA A 104 -44.77 -26.41 13.19
CA ALA A 104 -43.84 -27.53 13.27
C ALA A 104 -44.55 -28.87 12.95
N ALA A 105 -43.83 -29.77 12.29
CA ALA A 105 -44.08 -31.20 12.31
C ALA A 105 -42.75 -31.96 12.28
N GLU A 106 -42.61 -32.86 13.24
CA GLU A 106 -41.51 -33.81 13.47
C GLU A 106 -41.40 -34.83 12.34
N ILE A 107 -40.17 -35.28 12.01
CA ILE A 107 -39.95 -36.64 11.47
C ILE A 107 -38.67 -37.23 12.07
N SER A 108 -38.85 -38.45 12.57
CA SER A 108 -37.96 -39.38 13.23
C SER A 108 -36.84 -39.98 12.36
N SER A 109 -35.80 -40.45 13.05
CA SER A 109 -34.71 -41.30 12.58
C SER A 109 -35.14 -42.73 12.21
N PRO A 110 -34.34 -43.46 11.41
CA PRO A 110 -34.23 -44.91 11.49
C PRO A 110 -32.81 -45.41 11.84
N PRO A 111 -32.66 -46.71 12.17
CA PRO A 111 -31.61 -47.26 13.05
C PRO A 111 -30.55 -48.10 12.31
N GLY A 112 -29.50 -48.55 13.03
CA GLY A 112 -28.72 -49.73 12.63
C GLY A 112 -27.26 -49.76 13.07
N SER A 113 -27.00 -50.35 14.24
CA SER A 113 -25.70 -50.85 14.71
C SER A 113 -25.31 -52.17 14.01
N LEU A 114 -24.02 -52.42 13.76
CA LEU A 114 -23.26 -53.54 14.36
C LEU A 114 -21.80 -53.54 13.90
N ALA A 115 -20.94 -53.89 14.86
CA ALA A 115 -19.48 -53.88 14.84
C ALA A 115 -18.85 -55.12 14.17
N GLY A 116 -17.53 -55.05 13.95
CA GLY A 116 -16.70 -56.22 13.71
C GLY A 116 -15.29 -55.88 13.25
N GLU A 117 -14.38 -55.65 14.21
CA GLU A 117 -12.93 -55.58 14.04
C GLU A 117 -12.34 -56.92 13.56
N ALA A 118 -11.25 -56.89 12.80
CA ALA A 118 -10.15 -57.84 12.96
C ALA A 118 -8.86 -57.33 12.29
N SER A 119 -7.81 -57.28 13.08
CA SER A 119 -6.43 -56.93 12.78
C SER A 119 -5.59 -58.13 12.32
N MET A 120 -4.50 -57.82 11.61
CA MET A 120 -3.16 -58.46 11.58
C MET A 120 -2.68 -59.25 10.33
N SER A 121 -1.56 -58.73 9.82
CA SER A 121 -0.28 -59.37 9.41
C SER A 121 -0.14 -60.22 8.15
N ASN A 122 0.76 -59.78 7.24
CA ASN A 122 2.04 -60.41 6.81
C ASN A 122 2.52 -59.68 5.54
N SER A 123 3.64 -58.93 5.55
CA SER A 123 5.04 -59.37 5.37
C SER A 123 5.29 -60.17 4.09
N ASP A 124 6.07 -59.59 3.16
CA ASP A 124 7.27 -60.15 2.49
C ASP A 124 7.67 -59.18 1.36
N LEU A 125 8.69 -58.33 1.54
CA LEU A 125 10.13 -58.60 1.34
C LEU A 125 10.52 -58.86 -0.12
N ILE A 126 11.12 -57.84 -0.77
CA ILE A 126 12.39 -57.96 -1.50
C ILE A 126 13.20 -56.69 -1.23
N GLU A 127 14.30 -56.82 -0.47
CA GLU A 127 15.38 -55.85 -0.35
C GLU A 127 16.25 -55.89 -1.62
N ASP A 128 16.83 -54.75 -2.03
CA ASP A 128 18.29 -54.64 -2.03
C ASP A 128 18.81 -53.18 -2.03
N ARG A 129 19.43 -52.88 -0.88
CA ARG A 129 20.56 -52.00 -0.51
C ARG A 129 21.65 -51.84 -1.61
N ILE A 130 22.56 -50.85 -1.68
CA ILE A 130 23.08 -49.77 -0.81
C ILE A 130 23.96 -48.81 -1.67
N SER A 131 23.94 -47.52 -1.30
CA SER A 131 24.97 -46.44 -1.38
C SER A 131 26.24 -46.57 -2.24
N ALA A 132 26.56 -45.51 -3.00
CA ALA A 132 27.82 -44.75 -2.80
C ALA A 132 27.78 -43.38 -3.50
N GLN A 133 28.32 -42.37 -2.82
CA GLN A 133 28.64 -41.03 -3.31
C GLN A 133 29.40 -41.05 -4.64
N GLN A 134 29.06 -40.17 -5.60
CA GLN A 134 30.08 -39.50 -6.41
C GLN A 134 29.56 -38.25 -7.13
N ARG A 135 30.49 -37.28 -7.16
CA ARG A 135 30.47 -35.89 -7.62
C ARG A 135 29.77 -35.61 -8.95
N TYR A 136 29.25 -34.39 -9.06
CA TYR A 136 28.93 -33.68 -10.31
C TYR A 136 30.01 -33.83 -11.38
N PRO A 137 29.57 -33.89 -12.65
CA PRO A 137 30.01 -32.88 -13.59
C PRO A 137 28.85 -32.25 -14.37
N GLU A 138 28.94 -30.94 -14.56
CA GLU A 138 28.23 -30.18 -15.58
C GLU A 138 28.45 -30.83 -16.96
N VAL A 139 27.36 -31.06 -17.71
CA VAL A 139 27.42 -31.20 -19.16
C VAL A 139 26.21 -30.49 -19.78
N ILE A 140 26.55 -29.41 -20.48
CA ILE A 140 25.75 -28.65 -21.44
C ILE A 140 25.31 -29.59 -22.57
N GLY A 141 24.03 -29.53 -22.99
CA GLY A 141 23.62 -30.18 -24.23
C GLY A 141 22.11 -30.22 -24.47
N ASP A 142 21.65 -29.32 -25.34
CA ASP A 142 20.36 -29.30 -26.03
C ASP A 142 19.83 -30.67 -26.44
N TYR A 143 18.55 -30.95 -26.14
CA TYR A 143 17.70 -31.75 -27.02
C TYR A 143 16.24 -31.28 -26.98
N SER A 144 15.80 -30.69 -28.10
CA SER A 144 14.40 -30.37 -28.36
C SER A 144 13.58 -31.65 -28.53
N CYS A 145 12.43 -31.74 -27.87
CA CYS A 145 11.47 -32.82 -28.08
C CYS A 145 10.41 -32.42 -29.13
N TYR A 146 10.42 -33.15 -30.24
CA TYR A 146 9.37 -33.13 -31.26
C TYR A 146 8.06 -33.71 -30.71
N LEU A 147 6.95 -32.97 -30.80
CA LEU A 147 5.59 -33.52 -30.68
C LEU A 147 4.91 -33.51 -32.05
N LYS A 148 4.52 -34.71 -32.50
CA LYS A 148 3.77 -34.99 -33.73
C LYS A 148 2.38 -34.36 -33.68
N ALA A 149 2.06 -33.51 -34.65
CA ALA A 149 0.68 -33.18 -35.00
C ALA A 149 0.17 -34.16 -36.07
N ILE A 150 -0.98 -34.80 -35.80
CA ILE A 150 -1.70 -35.64 -36.77
C ILE A 150 -2.58 -34.70 -37.60
N GLY A 151 -2.24 -34.52 -38.88
CA GLY A 151 -3.04 -33.81 -39.87
C GLY A 151 -3.91 -34.77 -40.68
N SER A 152 -5.19 -34.44 -40.84
CA SER A 152 -6.11 -35.08 -41.78
C SER A 152 -5.91 -34.55 -43.21
N ASN A 153 -5.97 -35.49 -44.15
CA ASN A 153 -5.64 -35.41 -45.58
C ASN A 153 -6.30 -34.29 -46.40
N ARG A 154 -5.55 -33.75 -47.37
CA ARG A 154 -5.83 -33.89 -48.83
C ARG A 154 -4.63 -33.46 -49.71
N LEU A 155 -4.42 -34.23 -50.78
CA LEU A 155 -3.29 -34.26 -51.73
C LEU A 155 -3.22 -33.07 -52.71
N GLY A 156 -2.00 -32.73 -53.14
CA GLY A 156 -1.69 -32.07 -54.43
C GLY A 156 -0.27 -31.50 -54.51
N TYR A 157 0.65 -32.20 -55.18
CA TYR A 157 2.09 -31.87 -55.31
C TYR A 157 2.39 -30.72 -56.30
N SER A 158 3.35 -29.84 -55.94
CA SER A 158 4.51 -29.49 -56.78
C SER A 158 5.48 -28.55 -56.03
N VAL A 159 6.79 -28.80 -56.18
CA VAL A 159 7.90 -28.27 -55.37
C VAL A 159 8.57 -27.08 -56.07
N GLY A 160 8.91 -26.02 -55.33
CA GLY A 160 9.89 -25.00 -55.71
C GLY A 160 10.07 -23.93 -54.62
N PRO A 161 11.30 -23.45 -54.33
CA PRO A 161 11.74 -23.23 -52.95
C PRO A 161 11.76 -21.76 -52.52
N ASN A 162 11.09 -21.49 -51.41
CA ASN A 162 11.56 -20.58 -50.37
C ASN A 162 10.76 -20.96 -49.13
N ARG A 163 11.24 -21.95 -48.37
CA ARG A 163 10.77 -22.12 -46.99
C ARG A 163 11.30 -20.90 -46.24
N SER A 164 10.55 -19.80 -46.28
CA SER A 164 10.58 -18.83 -45.20
C SER A 164 10.43 -19.66 -43.94
N PHE A 165 11.46 -19.69 -43.09
CA PHE A 165 11.32 -20.24 -41.76
C PHE A 165 10.06 -19.61 -41.17
N GLU A 166 9.05 -20.43 -40.92
CA GLU A 166 7.76 -19.98 -40.40
C GLU A 166 8.06 -19.52 -38.97
N ARG A 167 8.39 -18.23 -38.84
CA ARG A 167 8.70 -17.62 -37.56
C ARG A 167 7.38 -17.51 -36.82
N ASN A 168 7.30 -18.14 -35.66
CA ASN A 168 6.17 -17.98 -34.76
C ASN A 168 6.25 -16.58 -34.15
N TYR A 169 5.33 -15.70 -34.51
CA TYR A 169 5.16 -14.40 -33.87
C TYR A 169 4.11 -14.53 -32.76
N VAL A 170 4.34 -13.81 -31.65
CA VAL A 170 3.33 -13.70 -30.59
C VAL A 170 2.16 -12.88 -31.12
N THR A 171 0.96 -13.42 -31.00
CA THR A 171 -0.28 -12.69 -31.28
C THR A 171 -0.97 -12.33 -29.97
N ALA A 172 -1.55 -11.13 -29.91
CA ALA A 172 -2.29 -10.65 -28.73
C ALA A 172 -3.80 -10.78 -28.99
N HIS A 173 -4.44 -11.76 -28.34
CA HIS A 173 -5.89 -11.87 -28.34
C HIS A 173 -6.51 -10.67 -27.58
N PRO A 174 -7.66 -10.11 -27.99
CA PRO A 174 -8.28 -8.96 -27.32
C PRO A 174 -8.50 -9.09 -25.81
N SER A 175 -8.72 -10.31 -25.30
CA SER A 175 -8.84 -10.57 -23.85
C SER A 175 -7.59 -10.14 -23.06
N TYR A 176 -6.44 -10.01 -23.72
CA TYR A 176 -5.21 -9.52 -23.11
C TYR A 176 -5.36 -8.10 -22.52
N LEU A 177 -6.22 -7.24 -23.10
CA LEU A 177 -6.53 -5.94 -22.52
C LEU A 177 -7.10 -6.06 -21.10
N LYS A 178 -7.94 -7.06 -20.84
CA LYS A 178 -8.50 -7.34 -19.51
C LYS A 178 -7.42 -7.83 -18.55
N THR A 179 -6.47 -8.63 -19.04
CA THR A 179 -5.31 -9.10 -18.26
C THR A 179 -4.43 -7.94 -17.83
N LEU A 180 -4.20 -6.95 -18.70
CA LEU A 180 -3.40 -5.76 -18.37
C LEU A 180 -4.00 -4.95 -17.23
N GLY A 181 -5.33 -4.87 -17.16
CA GLY A 181 -6.03 -4.22 -16.04
C GLY A 181 -5.77 -4.86 -14.68
N GLN A 182 -5.24 -6.09 -14.61
CA GLN A 182 -4.94 -6.77 -13.34
C GLN A 182 -3.71 -6.21 -12.62
N ALA A 183 -2.82 -5.49 -13.31
CA ALA A 183 -1.56 -4.98 -12.74
C ALA A 183 -1.78 -4.06 -11.52
N HIS A 184 -2.89 -3.32 -11.51
CA HIS A 184 -3.30 -2.42 -10.40
C HIS A 184 -4.59 -2.90 -9.72
N SER A 185 -4.87 -4.21 -9.74
CA SER A 185 -6.06 -4.80 -9.11
C SER A 185 -6.13 -4.55 -7.60
N SER A 186 -4.97 -4.57 -6.92
CA SER A 186 -4.85 -4.34 -5.47
C SER A 186 -5.15 -2.90 -5.05
N TRP A 187 -4.87 -1.90 -5.91
CA TRP A 187 -5.06 -0.50 -5.60
C TRP A 187 -5.22 0.39 -6.86
N ILE A 188 -6.43 0.89 -7.08
CA ILE A 188 -6.82 1.60 -8.31
C ILE A 188 -6.12 2.94 -8.51
N PHE A 189 -5.65 3.62 -7.46
CA PHE A 189 -4.90 4.87 -7.61
C PHE A 189 -3.53 4.66 -8.23
N GLY A 190 -2.94 3.46 -8.13
CA GLY A 190 -1.74 3.12 -8.90
C GLY A 190 -1.95 3.27 -10.41
N ALA A 191 -3.14 2.93 -10.90
CA ALA A 191 -3.49 3.11 -12.31
C ALA A 191 -3.65 4.57 -12.73
N ILE A 192 -4.19 5.43 -11.86
CA ILE A 192 -4.22 6.89 -12.10
C ILE A 192 -2.79 7.44 -12.08
N ALA A 193 -1.95 6.93 -11.18
CA ALA A 193 -0.57 7.36 -11.04
C ALA A 193 0.26 7.11 -12.30
N GLU A 194 0.04 6.01 -13.03
CA GLU A 194 0.70 5.78 -14.33
C GLU A 194 0.42 6.92 -15.34
N LEU A 195 -0.81 7.47 -15.34
CA LEU A 195 -1.17 8.59 -16.22
C LEU A 195 -0.54 9.91 -15.75
N VAL A 196 -0.45 10.11 -14.43
CA VAL A 196 0.21 11.26 -13.81
C VAL A 196 1.72 11.23 -14.09
N ASP A 197 2.35 10.06 -14.00
CA ASP A 197 3.76 9.84 -14.31
C ASP A 197 4.05 10.22 -15.77
N ASN A 198 3.25 9.71 -16.71
CA ASN A 198 3.40 10.03 -18.14
C ASN A 198 3.27 11.54 -18.41
N SER A 199 2.40 12.24 -17.67
CA SER A 199 2.24 13.70 -17.80
C SER A 199 3.50 14.44 -17.32
N ARG A 200 4.08 14.02 -16.20
CA ARG A 200 5.35 14.57 -15.68
C ARG A 200 6.50 14.29 -16.65
N ASP A 201 6.58 13.08 -17.18
CA ASP A 201 7.62 12.67 -18.13
C ASP A 201 7.52 13.46 -19.45
N ALA A 202 6.31 13.81 -19.88
CA ALA A 202 6.03 14.72 -20.99
C ALA A 202 6.32 16.20 -20.68
N LYS A 203 6.95 16.48 -19.53
CA LYS A 203 7.32 17.81 -19.03
C LYS A 203 6.12 18.76 -18.90
N ALA A 204 4.94 18.23 -18.57
CA ALA A 204 3.75 19.04 -18.31
C ALA A 204 3.95 19.95 -17.08
N THR A 205 3.42 21.17 -17.18
CA THR A 205 3.39 22.13 -16.08
C THR A 205 2.07 22.07 -15.29
N LYS A 206 1.03 21.54 -15.93
CA LYS A 206 -0.32 21.43 -15.39
C LYS A 206 -0.96 20.09 -15.79
N LEU A 207 -1.66 19.48 -14.84
CA LEU A 207 -2.45 18.27 -15.03
C LEU A 207 -3.83 18.42 -14.38
N GLU A 208 -4.89 18.04 -15.09
CA GLU A 208 -6.26 18.00 -14.57
C GLU A 208 -6.82 16.58 -14.61
N VAL A 209 -7.34 16.11 -13.46
CA VAL A 209 -8.01 14.82 -13.31
C VAL A 209 -9.45 15.04 -12.87
N THR A 210 -10.40 14.69 -13.72
CA THR A 210 -11.83 14.94 -13.47
C THR A 210 -12.69 13.74 -13.86
N ILE A 211 -13.80 13.53 -13.16
CA ILE A 211 -14.84 12.56 -13.57
C ILE A 211 -16.12 13.35 -13.83
N SER A 212 -16.61 13.29 -15.06
CA SER A 212 -17.84 13.94 -15.51
C SER A 212 -18.78 12.92 -16.14
N MET A 213 -20.08 13.23 -16.18
CA MET A 213 -21.05 12.40 -16.89
C MET A 213 -21.05 12.74 -18.39
N ILE A 214 -21.13 11.72 -19.24
CA ILE A 214 -21.24 11.84 -20.68
C ILE A 214 -22.33 10.90 -21.21
N TYR A 215 -23.12 11.36 -22.18
CA TYR A 215 -24.12 10.53 -22.81
C TYR A 215 -23.48 9.45 -23.69
N SER A 216 -23.73 8.19 -23.39
CA SER A 216 -23.32 7.05 -24.23
C SER A 216 -24.46 6.59 -25.10
N LYS A 217 -24.27 6.68 -26.42
CA LYS A 217 -25.23 6.20 -27.43
C LYS A 217 -25.43 4.68 -27.33
N THR A 218 -24.36 3.94 -27.04
CA THR A 218 -24.39 2.47 -26.94
C THR A 218 -25.14 2.00 -25.69
N ALA A 219 -24.97 2.71 -24.57
CA ALA A 219 -25.64 2.37 -23.31
C ALA A 219 -27.01 3.07 -23.14
N SER A 220 -27.37 3.97 -24.06
CA SER A 220 -28.57 4.82 -24.01
C SER A 220 -28.76 5.55 -22.69
N LYS A 221 -27.66 5.93 -22.03
CA LYS A 221 -27.66 6.60 -20.72
C LYS A 221 -26.40 7.43 -20.52
N ASP A 222 -26.45 8.34 -19.56
CA ASP A 222 -25.26 9.02 -19.08
C ASP A 222 -24.38 8.04 -18.29
N ILE A 223 -23.10 7.99 -18.66
CA ILE A 223 -22.07 7.19 -18.00
C ILE A 223 -20.96 8.11 -17.49
N PRO A 224 -20.26 7.73 -16.40
CA PRO A 224 -19.11 8.50 -15.95
C PRO A 224 -17.92 8.29 -16.89
N MET A 225 -17.16 9.36 -17.10
CA MET A 225 -15.93 9.38 -17.86
C MET A 225 -14.85 10.08 -17.04
N LEU A 226 -13.76 9.38 -16.79
CA LEU A 226 -12.53 9.93 -16.22
C LEU A 226 -11.75 10.63 -17.34
N SER A 227 -11.38 11.88 -17.12
CA SER A 227 -10.55 12.68 -18.00
C SER A 227 -9.23 13.01 -17.30
N VAL A 228 -8.12 12.79 -17.99
CA VAL A 228 -6.77 13.20 -17.57
C VAL A 228 -6.19 14.08 -18.67
N ILE A 229 -5.95 15.35 -18.36
CA ILE A 229 -5.58 16.37 -19.35
C ILE A 229 -4.31 17.09 -18.89
N ASP A 230 -3.26 17.01 -19.70
CA ASP A 230 -1.98 17.68 -19.48
C ASP A 230 -1.65 18.70 -20.59
N ASP A 231 -0.77 19.65 -20.25
CA ASP A 231 -0.17 20.63 -21.16
C ASP A 231 1.27 20.28 -21.55
N GLY A 232 1.62 18.99 -21.54
CA GLY A 232 2.94 18.50 -21.89
C GLY A 232 3.28 18.65 -23.38
N GLN A 233 4.34 18.00 -23.83
CA GLN A 233 4.83 18.12 -25.22
C GLN A 233 3.92 17.46 -26.27
N GLY A 234 3.01 16.58 -25.85
CA GLY A 234 2.20 15.75 -26.73
C GLY A 234 3.01 14.66 -27.44
N MET A 235 2.37 13.96 -28.39
CA MET A 235 2.95 12.81 -29.09
C MET A 235 2.81 12.96 -30.61
N SER A 236 3.87 12.62 -31.36
CA SER A 236 3.78 12.43 -32.80
C SER A 236 3.06 11.12 -33.14
N HIS A 237 2.83 10.85 -34.44
CA HIS A 237 2.24 9.57 -34.85
C HIS A 237 3.06 8.36 -34.40
N SER A 238 4.39 8.41 -34.55
CA SER A 238 5.27 7.33 -34.10
C SER A 238 5.23 7.13 -32.60
N ASP A 239 5.09 8.21 -31.82
CA ASP A 239 5.04 8.14 -30.36
C ASP A 239 3.72 7.54 -29.87
N ILE A 240 2.58 7.96 -30.42
CA ILE A 240 1.28 7.41 -30.03
C ILE A 240 1.14 5.94 -30.47
N GLN A 241 1.69 5.58 -31.64
CA GLN A 241 1.73 4.19 -32.10
C GLN A 241 2.57 3.33 -31.14
N ARG A 242 3.74 3.83 -30.72
CA ARG A 242 4.56 3.17 -29.69
C ARG A 242 3.81 3.08 -28.36
N MET A 243 3.13 4.15 -27.94
CA MET A 243 2.35 4.21 -26.70
C MET A 243 1.22 3.19 -26.66
N VAL A 244 0.58 2.83 -27.78
CA VAL A 244 -0.45 1.78 -27.80
C VAL A 244 0.09 0.38 -28.11
N SER A 245 1.29 0.28 -28.69
CA SER A 245 1.92 -1.01 -29.02
C SER A 245 2.41 -1.75 -27.78
N PHE A 246 2.38 -3.09 -27.83
CA PHE A 246 2.85 -3.96 -26.75
C PHE A 246 4.31 -4.37 -26.97
N GLY A 247 5.18 -4.01 -26.03
CA GLY A 247 6.62 -4.28 -26.12
C GLY A 247 7.33 -3.33 -27.08
N HIS A 248 7.94 -2.29 -26.53
CA HIS A 248 8.88 -1.45 -27.25
C HIS A 248 10.17 -1.35 -26.43
N GLY A 249 11.33 -1.29 -27.12
CA GLY A 249 12.61 -1.06 -26.45
C GLY A 249 12.56 0.21 -25.61
N GLN A 250 13.29 0.20 -24.49
CA GLN A 250 13.56 1.43 -23.77
C GLN A 250 14.33 2.39 -24.68
N PRO A 251 14.10 3.71 -24.58
CA PRO A 251 14.96 4.68 -25.24
C PRO A 251 16.42 4.42 -24.86
N GLU A 252 17.35 4.53 -25.81
CA GLU A 252 18.80 4.32 -25.56
C GLU A 252 19.39 5.36 -24.59
N THR A 253 18.69 6.48 -24.38
CA THR A 253 19.07 7.55 -23.45
C THR A 253 18.34 7.39 -22.12
N ASP A 254 19.08 7.09 -21.06
CA ASP A 254 18.58 7.10 -19.68
C ASP A 254 18.45 8.57 -19.21
N ASP A 255 17.22 9.11 -19.23
CA ASP A 255 16.91 10.38 -18.55
C ASP A 255 16.69 10.03 -17.07
N PRO A 256 17.59 10.44 -16.14
CA PRO A 256 17.49 10.09 -14.73
C PRO A 256 16.23 10.66 -14.05
N ASP A 257 15.55 11.63 -14.69
CA ASP A 257 14.29 12.20 -14.20
C ASP A 257 13.04 11.48 -14.75
N HIS A 258 13.20 10.49 -15.64
CA HIS A 258 12.11 9.80 -16.34
C HIS A 258 11.61 8.56 -15.58
N ILE A 259 10.32 8.54 -15.26
CA ILE A 259 9.69 7.47 -14.46
C ILE A 259 9.29 6.26 -15.34
N GLY A 260 8.91 6.52 -16.59
CA GLY A 260 8.39 5.53 -17.53
C GLY A 260 9.43 4.54 -18.09
N ARG A 261 9.69 3.43 -17.38
CA ARG A 261 10.66 2.42 -17.85
C ARG A 261 10.07 1.19 -18.55
N TYR A 262 8.84 0.78 -18.20
CA TYR A 262 8.31 -0.52 -18.65
C TYR A 262 7.53 -0.49 -19.97
N GLY A 263 7.17 0.69 -20.48
CA GLY A 263 6.40 0.82 -21.73
C GLY A 263 4.95 0.30 -21.69
N ILE A 264 4.43 -0.04 -20.50
CA ILE A 264 3.09 -0.62 -20.33
C ILE A 264 2.12 0.23 -19.50
N GLY A 265 2.61 1.26 -18.80
CA GLY A 265 1.87 2.03 -17.79
C GLY A 265 0.53 2.60 -18.26
N PHE A 266 0.49 3.18 -19.48
CA PHE A 266 -0.78 3.65 -20.06
C PHE A 266 -1.80 2.52 -20.21
N LYS A 267 -1.39 1.36 -20.74
CA LYS A 267 -2.31 0.25 -21.04
C LYS A 267 -2.82 -0.40 -19.75
N THR A 268 -1.93 -0.69 -18.81
CA THR A 268 -2.29 -1.27 -17.50
C THR A 268 -3.15 -0.31 -16.69
N GLY A 269 -2.82 0.97 -16.70
CA GLY A 269 -3.58 2.02 -16.03
C GLY A 269 -4.98 2.20 -16.63
N ALA A 270 -5.06 2.45 -17.94
CA ALA A 270 -6.33 2.68 -18.63
C ALA A 270 -7.27 1.48 -18.51
N MET A 271 -6.77 0.25 -18.74
CA MET A 271 -7.58 -0.97 -18.68
C MET A 271 -7.96 -1.39 -17.25
N ARG A 272 -7.29 -0.87 -16.22
CA ARG A 272 -7.74 -1.00 -14.83
C ARG A 272 -8.89 -0.05 -14.52
N LEU A 273 -8.86 1.16 -15.06
CA LEU A 273 -9.79 2.25 -14.74
C LEU A 273 -11.13 2.09 -15.46
N GLY A 274 -11.12 1.61 -16.70
CA GLY A 274 -12.32 1.36 -17.48
C GLY A 274 -12.07 0.44 -18.67
N LYS A 275 -13.14 0.09 -19.38
CA LYS A 275 -13.07 -0.82 -20.53
C LYS A 275 -12.56 -0.15 -21.81
N ASP A 276 -12.72 1.16 -21.91
CA ASP A 276 -12.47 1.91 -23.14
C ASP A 276 -11.77 3.23 -22.85
N ALA A 277 -10.75 3.54 -23.64
CA ALA A 277 -9.94 4.74 -23.52
C ALA A 277 -9.69 5.39 -24.88
N LEU A 278 -9.96 6.69 -24.98
CA LEU A 278 -9.62 7.52 -26.14
C LEU A 278 -8.51 8.49 -25.74
N VAL A 279 -7.46 8.55 -26.53
CA VAL A 279 -6.35 9.47 -26.37
C VAL A 279 -6.37 10.46 -27.51
N LEU A 280 -6.41 11.74 -27.18
CA LEU A 280 -6.20 12.84 -28.09
C LEU A 280 -4.90 13.54 -27.68
N THR A 281 -3.98 13.73 -28.61
CA THR A 281 -2.67 14.32 -28.32
C THR A 281 -2.27 15.30 -29.41
N GLN A 282 -1.55 16.35 -29.04
CA GLN A 282 -1.13 17.41 -29.96
C GLN A 282 0.31 17.85 -29.67
N THR A 283 1.13 17.84 -30.70
CA THR A 283 2.43 18.53 -30.74
C THR A 283 2.29 19.85 -31.48
N ALA A 284 3.38 20.61 -31.61
CA ALA A 284 3.40 21.82 -32.43
C ALA A 284 3.01 21.56 -33.91
N ASN A 285 3.28 20.36 -34.43
CA ASN A 285 3.20 20.04 -35.85
C ASN A 285 2.18 18.94 -36.20
N SER A 286 1.66 18.21 -35.21
CA SER A 286 0.78 17.07 -35.44
C SER A 286 -0.29 16.93 -34.36
N ARG A 287 -1.37 16.24 -34.71
CA ARG A 287 -2.40 15.81 -33.76
C ARG A 287 -2.79 14.39 -34.05
N SER A 288 -2.99 13.57 -33.02
CA SER A 288 -3.44 12.19 -33.21
C SER A 288 -4.56 11.81 -32.26
N ILE A 289 -5.42 10.91 -32.72
CA ILE A 289 -6.46 10.25 -31.94
C ILE A 289 -6.11 8.76 -31.93
N ALA A 290 -6.04 8.13 -30.77
CA ALA A 290 -5.96 6.68 -30.63
C ALA A 290 -7.10 6.16 -29.76
N PHE A 291 -7.60 4.96 -30.08
CA PHE A 291 -8.72 4.37 -29.36
C PHE A 291 -8.40 2.94 -28.91
N LEU A 292 -8.15 2.77 -27.62
CA LEU A 292 -7.88 1.49 -26.97
C LEU A 292 -9.15 1.01 -26.28
N SER A 293 -9.82 -0.01 -26.85
CA SER A 293 -11.18 -0.37 -26.44
C SER A 293 -11.39 -1.87 -26.35
N GLN A 294 -11.87 -2.33 -25.19
CA GLN A 294 -12.36 -3.70 -25.03
C GLN A 294 -13.68 -3.88 -25.78
N SER A 295 -14.58 -2.89 -25.75
CA SER A 295 -15.88 -2.98 -26.42
C SER A 295 -15.78 -3.03 -27.95
N LEU A 296 -14.81 -2.35 -28.55
CA LEU A 296 -14.54 -2.44 -29.99
C LEU A 296 -14.08 -3.84 -30.40
N ASN A 297 -13.28 -4.47 -29.53
CA ASN A 297 -12.58 -5.71 -29.81
C ASN A 297 -13.29 -6.95 -29.23
N GLU A 298 -14.49 -6.79 -28.68
CA GLU A 298 -15.30 -7.89 -28.20
C GLU A 298 -15.68 -8.83 -29.35
N GLY A 299 -15.38 -10.12 -29.20
CA GLY A 299 -15.67 -11.14 -30.21
C GLY A 299 -14.77 -11.11 -31.44
N ARG A 300 -13.67 -10.35 -31.44
CA ARG A 300 -12.68 -10.34 -32.53
C ARG A 300 -11.52 -11.30 -32.24
N ASP A 301 -10.92 -11.82 -33.31
CA ASP A 301 -9.75 -12.70 -33.20
C ASP A 301 -8.46 -11.92 -32.91
N ASN A 302 -8.37 -10.69 -33.43
CA ASN A 302 -7.19 -9.83 -33.33
C ASN A 302 -7.53 -8.49 -32.70
N LEU A 303 -6.59 -7.99 -31.89
CA LEU A 303 -6.69 -6.67 -31.27
C LEU A 303 -6.48 -5.55 -32.29
N GLU A 304 -7.50 -4.73 -32.50
CA GLU A 304 -7.46 -3.53 -33.33
C GLU A 304 -7.40 -2.27 -32.44
N VAL A 305 -6.50 -1.36 -32.79
CA VAL A 305 -6.37 -0.04 -32.15
C VAL A 305 -6.43 1.03 -33.22
N PRO A 306 -7.61 1.64 -33.47
CA PRO A 306 -7.75 2.70 -34.46
C PRO A 306 -6.91 3.92 -34.09
N ILE A 307 -6.09 4.40 -35.03
CA ILE A 307 -5.33 5.65 -34.91
C ILE A 307 -5.66 6.54 -36.10
N VAL A 308 -5.87 7.83 -35.85
CA VAL A 308 -6.04 8.84 -36.89
C VAL A 308 -5.11 9.99 -36.59
N SER A 309 -4.20 10.27 -37.52
CA SER A 309 -3.19 11.32 -37.36
C SER A 309 -3.38 12.43 -38.37
N TYR A 310 -3.10 13.64 -37.91
CA TYR A 310 -3.21 14.88 -38.63
C TYR A 310 -1.87 15.60 -38.57
N ARG A 311 -1.55 16.29 -39.66
CA ARG A 311 -0.38 17.17 -39.78
C ARG A 311 -0.86 18.61 -39.88
N ARG A 312 -0.08 19.52 -39.29
CA ARG A 312 -0.31 20.95 -39.44
C ARG A 312 0.11 21.42 -40.83
N THR A 313 -0.86 21.97 -41.58
CA THR A 313 -0.64 22.61 -42.88
C THR A 313 -1.14 24.06 -42.78
N GLY A 314 -0.21 25.01 -42.64
CA GLY A 314 -0.55 26.40 -42.34
C GLY A 314 -1.29 26.54 -41.00
N GLN A 315 -2.50 27.09 -41.03
CA GLN A 315 -3.33 27.28 -39.83
C GLN A 315 -4.24 26.09 -39.51
N TYR A 316 -4.32 25.08 -40.39
CA TYR A 316 -5.25 23.96 -40.26
C TYR A 316 -4.53 22.65 -39.94
N MET A 317 -5.30 21.71 -39.37
CA MET A 317 -4.87 20.32 -39.20
C MET A 317 -5.55 19.47 -40.26
N GLU A 318 -4.76 18.85 -41.13
CA GLU A 318 -5.23 17.98 -42.21
C GLU A 318 -4.83 16.54 -41.93
N VAL A 319 -5.57 15.57 -42.46
CA VAL A 319 -5.22 14.15 -42.30
C VAL A 319 -3.82 13.92 -42.88
N ASP A 320 -2.95 13.26 -42.11
CA ASP A 320 -1.59 13.01 -42.54
C ASP A 320 -1.57 11.88 -43.59
N ALA A 321 -1.57 12.26 -44.87
CA ALA A 321 -1.56 11.36 -46.01
C ALA A 321 -0.29 10.49 -46.11
N SER A 322 0.77 10.81 -45.36
CA SER A 322 1.97 9.95 -45.29
C SER A 322 1.83 8.81 -44.30
N VAL A 323 0.84 8.88 -43.41
CA VAL A 323 0.56 7.88 -42.38
C VAL A 323 -0.64 7.02 -42.76
N HIS A 324 -1.70 7.65 -43.27
CA HIS A 324 -2.95 7.00 -43.62
C HIS A 324 -3.36 7.37 -45.04
N ASP A 325 -3.82 6.39 -45.82
CA ASP A 325 -4.69 6.72 -46.95
C ASP A 325 -6.04 7.25 -46.44
N GLU A 326 -6.76 7.96 -47.32
CA GLU A 326 -7.98 8.66 -46.95
C GLU A 326 -9.09 7.70 -46.49
N ASP A 327 -9.15 6.49 -47.05
CA ASP A 327 -10.17 5.49 -46.72
C ASP A 327 -9.89 4.83 -45.37
N SER A 328 -8.63 4.53 -45.07
CA SER A 328 -8.19 4.05 -43.75
C SER A 328 -8.47 5.06 -42.64
N ALA A 329 -8.18 6.35 -42.87
CA ALA A 329 -8.48 7.40 -41.90
C ALA A 329 -10.00 7.54 -41.68
N LYS A 330 -10.79 7.52 -42.76
CA LYS A 330 -12.27 7.54 -42.69
C LYS A 330 -12.82 6.32 -41.96
N TYR A 331 -12.28 5.13 -42.20
CA TYR A 331 -12.65 3.90 -41.50
C TYR A 331 -12.39 4.01 -40.00
N ASN A 332 -11.18 4.40 -39.60
CA ASN A 332 -10.81 4.54 -38.19
C ASN A 332 -11.70 5.58 -37.48
N LEU A 333 -11.94 6.73 -38.10
CA LEU A 333 -12.87 7.74 -37.55
C LEU A 333 -14.30 7.21 -37.43
N LYS A 334 -14.79 6.45 -38.41
CA LYS A 334 -16.12 5.83 -38.37
C LYS A 334 -16.25 4.84 -37.22
N ILE A 335 -15.22 4.03 -36.99
CA ILE A 335 -15.17 3.06 -35.89
C ILE A 335 -15.13 3.77 -34.54
N ILE A 336 -14.25 4.78 -34.37
CA ILE A 336 -14.19 5.59 -33.14
C ILE A 336 -15.56 6.19 -32.83
N LYS A 337 -16.22 6.81 -33.80
CA LYS A 337 -17.55 7.41 -33.62
C LYS A 337 -18.66 6.41 -33.29
N LYS A 338 -18.51 5.16 -33.74
CA LYS A 338 -19.50 4.10 -33.53
C LYS A 338 -19.40 3.51 -32.12
N PHE A 339 -18.17 3.31 -31.64
CA PHE A 339 -17.89 2.57 -30.39
C PHE A 339 -17.50 3.47 -29.21
N SER A 340 -17.38 4.78 -29.41
CA SER A 340 -17.12 5.74 -28.33
C SER A 340 -18.27 6.75 -28.17
N PRO A 341 -18.36 7.43 -27.00
CA PRO A 341 -19.24 8.58 -26.81
C PRO A 341 -18.89 9.79 -27.72
N PHE A 342 -17.74 9.76 -28.39
CA PHE A 342 -17.22 10.89 -29.15
C PHE A 342 -17.76 10.90 -30.58
N ASP A 343 -18.45 11.99 -30.93
CA ASP A 343 -18.73 12.32 -32.32
C ASP A 343 -17.81 13.42 -32.86
N LYS A 344 -18.05 13.85 -34.09
CA LYS A 344 -17.23 14.87 -34.75
C LYS A 344 -17.21 16.19 -33.96
N TYR A 345 -18.33 16.56 -33.33
CA TYR A 345 -18.44 17.80 -32.59
C TYR A 345 -17.67 17.70 -31.27
N LEU A 346 -17.85 16.59 -30.53
CA LEU A 346 -17.13 16.40 -29.28
C LEU A 346 -15.61 16.30 -29.50
N ILE A 347 -15.16 15.58 -30.54
CA ILE A 347 -13.73 15.53 -30.90
C ILE A 347 -13.22 16.94 -31.22
N GLY A 348 -13.99 17.73 -31.97
CA GLY A 348 -13.64 19.12 -32.28
C GLY A 348 -13.57 20.02 -31.05
N GLU A 349 -14.53 19.89 -30.13
CA GLU A 349 -14.56 20.61 -28.84
C GLU A 349 -13.32 20.27 -28.01
N LYS A 350 -12.99 18.98 -27.85
CA LYS A 350 -11.81 18.55 -27.07
C LYS A 350 -10.51 18.95 -27.73
N ALA A 351 -10.43 18.89 -29.06
CA ALA A 351 -9.30 19.41 -29.81
C ALA A 351 -9.11 20.94 -29.65
N GLY A 352 -10.19 21.68 -29.39
CA GLY A 352 -10.14 23.13 -29.11
C GLY A 352 -9.46 23.47 -27.78
N ILE A 353 -9.35 22.52 -26.85
CA ILE A 353 -8.71 22.74 -25.53
C ILE A 353 -7.20 22.98 -25.67
N PHE A 354 -6.54 22.43 -26.69
CA PHE A 354 -5.08 22.59 -26.86
C PHE A 354 -4.63 24.01 -27.20
N ASN A 355 -5.52 25.00 -27.31
CA ASN A 355 -5.21 26.33 -27.86
C ASN A 355 -4.58 26.23 -29.28
N ALA A 356 -4.36 27.36 -29.96
CA ALA A 356 -3.84 27.34 -31.33
C ALA A 356 -2.40 26.77 -31.41
N GLU A 357 -1.55 27.11 -30.45
CA GLU A 357 -0.13 26.70 -30.42
C GLU A 357 0.21 25.76 -29.28
N GLY A 358 -0.76 25.41 -28.43
CA GLY A 358 -0.48 24.57 -27.27
C GLY A 358 -0.26 23.12 -27.66
N THR A 359 0.48 22.44 -26.80
CA THR A 359 0.76 21.02 -26.85
C THR A 359 0.13 20.32 -25.66
N GLY A 360 0.01 19.01 -25.72
CA GLY A 360 -0.42 18.22 -24.58
C GLY A 360 -1.11 16.93 -24.95
N THR A 361 -1.60 16.23 -23.93
CA THR A 361 -2.38 15.00 -24.10
C THR A 361 -3.66 15.04 -23.27
N GLN A 362 -4.72 14.49 -23.84
CA GLN A 362 -6.05 14.36 -23.25
C GLN A 362 -6.45 12.89 -23.32
N ILE A 363 -6.63 12.26 -22.17
CA ILE A 363 -7.01 10.85 -22.03
C ILE A 363 -8.42 10.79 -21.45
N TYR A 364 -9.31 10.09 -22.14
CA TYR A 364 -10.70 9.89 -21.75
C TYR A 364 -10.99 8.42 -21.56
N ILE A 365 -11.37 8.02 -20.34
CA ILE A 365 -11.65 6.63 -19.98
C ILE A 365 -13.09 6.53 -19.51
N TRP A 366 -13.86 5.61 -20.08
CA TRP A 366 -15.26 5.37 -19.71
C TRP A 366 -15.53 3.88 -19.58
N ASN A 367 -16.79 3.53 -19.30
CA ASN A 367 -17.16 2.19 -18.84
C ASN A 367 -16.28 1.80 -17.65
N LEU A 368 -16.27 2.68 -16.65
CA LEU A 368 -15.39 2.63 -15.49
C LEU A 368 -15.63 1.37 -14.66
N ASP A 369 -14.61 0.96 -13.92
CA ASP A 369 -14.65 -0.20 -13.03
C ASP A 369 -15.85 -0.15 -12.06
N GLU A 370 -16.66 -1.20 -12.09
CA GLU A 370 -17.90 -1.29 -11.34
C GLU A 370 -17.68 -1.93 -9.96
N TRP A 371 -18.42 -1.43 -8.97
CA TRP A 371 -18.52 -1.99 -7.63
C TRP A 371 -20.00 -2.25 -7.31
N GLY A 372 -20.45 -3.48 -7.54
CA GLY A 372 -21.86 -3.83 -7.49
C GLY A 372 -22.65 -3.05 -8.53
N SER A 373 -23.71 -2.35 -8.12
CA SER A 373 -24.51 -1.46 -8.99
C SER A 373 -23.93 -0.04 -9.15
N THR A 374 -22.73 0.20 -8.62
CA THR A 374 -22.06 1.52 -8.62
C THR A 374 -20.65 1.40 -9.19
N TYR A 375 -19.77 2.37 -8.93
CA TYR A 375 -18.39 2.39 -9.42
C TYR A 375 -17.37 2.28 -8.28
N SER A 376 -16.22 1.69 -8.56
CA SER A 376 -15.10 1.57 -7.62
C SER A 376 -14.55 2.93 -7.18
N LEU A 377 -14.69 3.95 -8.04
CA LEU A 377 -14.41 5.35 -7.70
C LEU A 377 -15.70 6.08 -7.31
N GLN A 378 -15.59 6.96 -6.32
CA GLN A 378 -16.58 7.97 -5.95
C GLN A 378 -16.00 9.35 -6.28
N TRP A 379 -16.85 10.27 -6.68
CA TRP A 379 -16.43 11.64 -6.95
C TRP A 379 -17.45 12.65 -6.46
N GLU A 380 -16.95 13.80 -6.05
CA GLU A 380 -17.72 14.94 -5.59
C GLU A 380 -17.46 16.08 -6.56
N ALA A 381 -18.52 16.65 -7.13
CA ALA A 381 -18.39 17.84 -7.98
C ALA A 381 -17.92 19.02 -7.11
N GLY A 382 -16.88 19.73 -7.55
CA GLY A 382 -16.54 21.01 -6.94
C GLY A 382 -17.65 22.03 -7.23
N MET A 383 -18.12 22.78 -6.24
CA MET A 383 -19.09 23.85 -6.49
C MET A 383 -18.44 24.95 -7.33
N THR A 384 -19.07 25.32 -8.44
CA THR A 384 -18.76 26.51 -9.23
C THR A 384 -19.26 27.75 -8.51
N GLY A 385 -18.53 28.21 -7.49
CA GLY A 385 -18.91 29.42 -6.77
C GLY A 385 -18.12 29.68 -5.51
N GLY A 386 -16.86 30.11 -5.64
CA GLY A 386 -16.09 30.96 -4.72
C GLY A 386 -15.92 30.58 -3.24
N SER A 387 -16.67 29.62 -2.70
CA SER A 387 -16.59 29.20 -1.30
C SER A 387 -15.51 28.14 -1.16
N SER A 388 -14.54 28.39 -0.30
CA SER A 388 -13.39 27.52 -0.04
C SER A 388 -13.74 26.20 0.66
N PHE A 389 -15.02 25.95 0.96
CA PHE A 389 -15.47 24.89 1.88
C PHE A 389 -15.85 23.57 1.18
N HIS A 390 -16.15 23.58 -0.13
CA HIS A 390 -16.47 22.36 -0.89
C HIS A 390 -15.47 22.16 -2.03
N GLN A 391 -14.33 21.54 -1.72
CA GLN A 391 -13.34 21.17 -2.72
C GLN A 391 -13.69 19.80 -3.29
N GLY A 392 -14.16 19.74 -4.54
CA GLY A 392 -14.49 18.47 -5.22
C GLY A 392 -13.33 17.47 -5.18
N GLY A 393 -13.61 16.17 -5.12
CA GLY A 393 -12.60 15.13 -4.89
C GLY A 393 -12.92 13.82 -5.59
N ILE A 394 -11.94 12.93 -5.65
CA ILE A 394 -12.07 11.54 -6.13
C ILE A 394 -11.60 10.61 -5.03
N PHE A 395 -12.41 9.60 -4.71
CA PHE A 395 -12.18 8.67 -3.62
C PHE A 395 -12.33 7.22 -4.09
N ILE A 396 -11.59 6.30 -3.48
CA ILE A 396 -11.90 4.87 -3.61
C ILE A 396 -13.13 4.57 -2.75
N ARG A 397 -14.18 4.02 -3.35
CA ARG A 397 -15.48 3.74 -2.70
C ARG A 397 -15.33 2.90 -1.44
N SER A 398 -14.48 1.88 -1.47
CA SER A 398 -14.30 0.95 -0.37
C SER A 398 -13.69 1.58 0.88
N ARG A 399 -12.95 2.70 0.72
CA ARG A 399 -12.14 3.35 1.76
C ARG A 399 -11.29 2.39 2.58
N ARG A 400 -10.96 1.22 2.00
CA ARG A 400 -10.12 0.22 2.64
C ARG A 400 -8.70 0.75 2.72
N ILE A 401 -8.11 0.60 3.88
CA ILE A 401 -6.74 0.99 4.15
C ILE A 401 -5.84 -0.16 3.72
N ARG A 402 -4.68 0.17 3.18
CA ARG A 402 -3.68 -0.83 2.81
C ARG A 402 -3.14 -1.50 4.07
N SER A 403 -3.02 -2.82 4.02
CA SER A 403 -2.42 -3.58 5.13
C SER A 403 -0.94 -3.25 5.23
N ARG A 404 -0.49 -2.92 6.44
CA ARG A 404 0.92 -2.69 6.78
C ARG A 404 1.18 -3.34 8.15
N PRO A 405 2.25 -4.14 8.31
CA PRO A 405 2.60 -4.71 9.62
C PRO A 405 2.71 -3.63 10.69
N GLY A 406 2.14 -3.83 11.88
CA GLY A 406 2.20 -2.84 12.96
C GLY A 406 1.32 -1.60 12.78
N GLN A 407 0.47 -1.54 11.75
CA GLN A 407 -0.45 -0.43 11.55
C GLN A 407 -1.63 -0.48 12.53
N ILE A 408 -1.76 0.58 13.32
CA ILE A 408 -2.84 0.78 14.28
C ILE A 408 -3.93 1.73 13.77
N SER A 409 -3.56 2.67 12.90
CA SER A 409 -4.47 3.69 12.38
C SER A 409 -5.51 3.09 11.45
N GLN A 410 -6.75 3.53 11.65
CA GLN A 410 -7.88 3.32 10.74
C GLN A 410 -8.18 4.57 9.91
N MET A 411 -7.25 5.52 9.84
CA MET A 411 -7.40 6.75 9.08
C MET A 411 -6.10 7.07 8.32
N VAL A 412 -6.01 6.51 7.12
CA VAL A 412 -4.90 6.78 6.18
C VAL A 412 -5.50 7.35 4.89
N PRO A 413 -5.79 8.68 4.83
CA PRO A 413 -6.44 9.28 3.67
C PRO A 413 -5.71 9.04 2.35
N LEU A 414 -4.38 8.92 2.38
CA LEU A 414 -3.54 8.57 1.22
C LEU A 414 -4.03 7.30 0.50
N ASP A 415 -4.59 6.32 1.23
CA ASP A 415 -5.03 5.05 0.66
C ASP A 415 -6.34 5.15 -0.12
N TYR A 416 -7.15 6.19 0.09
CA TYR A 416 -8.50 6.28 -0.50
C TYR A 416 -8.94 7.66 -0.98
N SER A 417 -8.18 8.73 -0.73
CA SER A 417 -8.40 10.09 -1.25
C SER A 417 -7.34 10.42 -2.29
N LEU A 418 -7.75 10.63 -3.55
CA LEU A 418 -6.80 10.85 -4.64
C LEU A 418 -5.97 12.11 -4.40
N LYS A 419 -6.59 13.16 -3.85
CA LYS A 419 -5.87 14.39 -3.48
C LYS A 419 -4.77 14.11 -2.47
N SER A 420 -5.10 13.42 -1.37
CA SER A 420 -4.14 13.11 -0.30
C SER A 420 -2.97 12.27 -0.80
N TYR A 421 -3.20 11.39 -1.78
CA TYR A 421 -2.13 10.66 -2.45
C TYR A 421 -1.26 11.56 -3.34
N LEU A 422 -1.88 12.39 -4.18
CA LEU A 422 -1.17 13.29 -5.10
C LEU A 422 -0.44 14.43 -4.40
N GLU A 423 -0.78 14.74 -3.14
CA GLU A 423 -0.04 15.72 -2.33
C GLU A 423 1.42 15.32 -2.10
N VAL A 424 1.70 14.01 -2.05
CA VAL A 424 3.02 13.46 -1.71
C VAL A 424 3.59 12.53 -2.79
N ILE A 425 2.91 12.40 -3.93
CA ILE A 425 3.31 11.48 -5.02
C ILE A 425 4.71 11.76 -5.56
N PHE A 426 5.15 13.02 -5.54
CA PHE A 426 6.47 13.45 -6.00
C PHE A 426 7.29 14.06 -4.87
N LEU A 427 8.56 13.70 -4.82
CA LEU A 427 9.53 14.23 -3.85
C LEU A 427 9.75 15.73 -4.08
N ASP A 428 9.94 16.12 -5.35
CA ASP A 428 10.02 17.51 -5.79
C ASP A 428 8.84 17.83 -6.75
N PRO A 429 7.73 18.39 -6.23
CA PRO A 429 6.55 18.66 -7.04
C PRO A 429 6.73 19.92 -7.90
N ARG A 430 6.99 19.72 -9.20
CA ARG A 430 7.10 20.78 -10.22
C ARG A 430 5.80 21.04 -11.01
N MET A 431 5.01 20.00 -11.24
CA MET A 431 3.74 20.03 -11.99
C MET A 431 2.55 20.37 -11.08
N LYS A 432 1.69 21.31 -11.51
CA LYS A 432 0.44 21.65 -10.79
C LYS A 432 -0.65 20.65 -11.11
N ILE A 433 -1.18 19.96 -10.10
CA ILE A 433 -2.20 18.94 -10.29
C ILE A 433 -3.55 19.42 -9.75
N TYR A 434 -4.61 19.25 -10.53
CA TYR A 434 -5.99 19.58 -10.16
C TYR A 434 -6.85 18.32 -10.14
N VAL A 435 -7.63 18.12 -9.08
CA VAL A 435 -8.60 17.02 -8.99
C VAL A 435 -9.99 17.61 -8.83
N GLN A 436 -10.91 17.29 -9.75
CA GLN A 436 -12.26 17.85 -9.79
C GLN A 436 -12.28 19.39 -9.71
N GLY A 437 -11.35 20.03 -10.43
CA GLY A 437 -11.18 21.48 -10.47
C GLY A 437 -10.45 22.11 -9.28
N ALA A 438 -10.19 21.35 -8.21
CA ALA A 438 -9.48 21.85 -7.03
C ALA A 438 -7.98 21.56 -7.12
N LEU A 439 -7.16 22.59 -6.91
CA LEU A 439 -5.70 22.47 -6.86
C LEU A 439 -5.28 21.55 -5.70
N VAL A 440 -4.49 20.53 -6.02
CA VAL A 440 -3.81 19.69 -5.03
C VAL A 440 -2.66 20.48 -4.42
N LYS A 441 -2.63 20.58 -3.10
CA LYS A 441 -1.56 21.29 -2.37
C LYS A 441 -0.35 20.37 -2.20
N SER A 442 0.43 20.20 -3.26
CA SER A 442 1.64 19.38 -3.21
C SER A 442 2.57 19.82 -2.08
N ARG A 443 3.07 18.84 -1.34
CA ARG A 443 3.86 19.03 -0.12
C ARG A 443 5.19 18.31 -0.28
N PRO A 444 6.33 19.04 -0.37
CA PRO A 444 7.65 18.43 -0.24
C PRO A 444 7.77 17.83 1.16
N LEU A 445 7.50 16.52 1.28
CA LEU A 445 7.19 15.88 2.56
C LEU A 445 8.30 16.08 3.59
N ALA A 446 9.56 15.85 3.20
CA ALA A 446 10.74 16.05 4.04
C ALA A 446 10.84 17.46 4.64
N LYS A 447 10.47 18.49 3.86
CA LYS A 447 10.51 19.90 4.28
C LYS A 447 9.33 20.31 5.17
N SER A 448 8.31 19.46 5.28
CA SER A 448 7.10 19.73 6.07
C SER A 448 7.14 19.14 7.49
N LEU A 449 8.19 18.42 7.83
CA LEU A 449 8.36 17.77 9.13
C LEU A 449 8.99 18.72 10.15
N ASN A 450 8.66 18.52 11.42
CA ASN A 450 9.26 19.20 12.57
C ASN A 450 10.41 18.36 13.13
N ASN A 451 11.36 18.99 13.84
CA ASN A 451 12.51 18.33 14.47
C ASN A 451 13.30 17.44 13.49
N THR A 452 13.53 17.93 12.28
CA THR A 452 14.14 17.13 11.21
C THR A 452 15.60 16.80 11.49
N VAL A 453 15.98 15.56 11.16
CA VAL A 453 17.35 15.07 11.20
C VAL A 453 17.65 14.37 9.90
N VAL A 454 18.75 14.77 9.27
CA VAL A 454 19.29 14.09 8.09
C VAL A 454 20.29 13.05 8.56
N LYS A 455 20.17 11.84 8.04
CA LYS A 455 21.04 10.70 8.29
C LYS A 455 21.60 10.22 6.96
N ASP A 456 22.89 10.39 6.78
CA ASP A 456 23.63 9.84 5.64
C ASP A 456 24.28 8.51 6.06
N GLY A 457 24.37 7.57 5.12
CA GLY A 457 25.08 6.32 5.33
C GLY A 457 25.16 5.48 4.07
N PRO A 458 26.07 4.48 4.04
CA PRO A 458 26.11 3.52 2.95
C PRO A 458 25.13 2.37 3.21
N VAL A 459 24.42 1.94 2.17
CA VAL A 459 23.72 0.64 2.11
C VAL A 459 24.32 -0.11 0.93
N LEU A 460 24.91 -1.27 1.18
CA LEU A 460 25.68 -2.04 0.17
C LEU A 460 26.71 -1.18 -0.58
N GLY A 461 27.39 -0.28 0.13
CA GLY A 461 28.40 0.62 -0.45
C GLY A 461 27.85 1.80 -1.27
N LYS A 462 26.53 1.87 -1.49
CA LYS A 462 25.89 3.01 -2.16
C LYS A 462 25.43 4.05 -1.13
N PRO A 463 25.71 5.35 -1.35
CA PRO A 463 25.28 6.39 -0.43
C PRO A 463 23.75 6.54 -0.45
N VAL A 464 23.15 6.61 0.73
CA VAL A 464 21.73 6.94 0.89
C VAL A 464 21.57 8.07 1.91
N GLN A 465 20.54 8.89 1.71
CA GLN A 465 20.20 10.00 2.59
C GLN A 465 18.75 9.88 3.06
N LEU A 466 18.57 9.73 4.37
CA LEU A 466 17.27 9.68 5.02
C LEU A 466 17.00 10.98 5.77
N THR A 467 15.85 11.59 5.53
CA THR A 467 15.32 12.66 6.40
C THR A 467 14.26 12.09 7.33
N LEU A 468 14.52 12.14 8.63
CA LEU A 468 13.54 11.80 9.68
C LEU A 468 12.98 13.06 10.31
N GLY A 469 11.72 13.02 10.73
CA GLY A 469 11.11 14.10 11.49
C GLY A 469 9.73 13.74 12.02
N LEU A 470 9.12 14.66 12.75
CA LEU A 470 7.79 14.53 13.34
C LEU A 470 6.75 15.28 12.50
N SER A 471 5.58 14.66 12.33
CA SER A 471 4.40 15.32 11.77
C SER A 471 3.28 15.31 12.79
N GLN A 472 2.81 16.50 13.19
CA GLN A 472 1.68 16.62 14.12
C GLN A 472 0.41 16.00 13.54
N LEU A 473 0.15 16.19 12.24
CA LEU A 473 -1.00 15.59 11.58
C LEU A 473 -0.93 14.06 11.68
N GLU A 474 0.21 13.46 11.34
CA GLU A 474 0.36 12.00 11.37
C GLU A 474 0.34 11.49 12.81
N TRP A 475 0.85 12.27 13.77
CA TRP A 475 0.67 12.00 15.19
C TRP A 475 -0.81 11.92 15.53
N GLU A 476 -1.62 12.94 15.27
CA GLU A 476 -3.06 12.93 15.61
C GLU A 476 -3.79 11.73 14.98
N GLN A 477 -3.39 11.32 13.77
CA GLN A 477 -3.97 10.19 13.05
C GLN A 477 -3.41 8.81 13.44
N ALA A 478 -2.43 8.74 14.35
CA ALA A 478 -1.74 7.50 14.72
C ALA A 478 -1.00 6.82 13.55
N ASN A 479 -0.52 7.63 12.60
CA ASN A 479 0.28 7.21 11.46
C ASN A 479 1.78 7.45 11.73
N CYS A 480 2.63 6.68 11.06
CA CYS A 480 4.09 6.84 11.07
C CYS A 480 4.72 6.06 9.91
N GLY A 481 6.05 6.02 9.82
CA GLY A 481 6.77 5.16 8.87
C GLY A 481 7.45 5.92 7.74
N MET A 482 8.09 5.15 6.87
CA MET A 482 8.98 5.65 5.83
C MET A 482 8.24 5.85 4.50
N PHE A 483 8.62 6.90 3.78
CA PHE A 483 8.18 7.21 2.43
C PHE A 483 9.37 7.01 1.50
N LEU A 484 9.28 5.98 0.66
CA LEU A 484 10.34 5.56 -0.25
C LEU A 484 10.02 6.08 -1.66
N TYR A 485 10.90 6.92 -2.19
CA TYR A 485 10.82 7.47 -3.53
C TYR A 485 11.83 6.82 -4.46
N TRP A 486 11.50 6.72 -5.75
CA TRP A 486 12.37 6.24 -6.83
C TRP A 486 12.18 7.16 -8.03
N HIS A 487 13.24 7.75 -8.56
CA HIS A 487 13.26 8.91 -9.47
C HIS A 487 12.36 10.07 -8.98
N GLY A 488 12.37 10.31 -7.67
CA GLY A 488 11.47 11.27 -7.02
C GLY A 488 9.98 10.93 -7.14
N ARG A 489 9.59 9.68 -7.43
CA ARG A 489 8.22 9.15 -7.46
C ARG A 489 7.97 8.20 -6.29
N LEU A 490 6.89 8.42 -5.54
CA LEU A 490 6.56 7.65 -4.33
C LEU A 490 6.22 6.17 -4.64
N ILE A 491 7.04 5.22 -4.21
CA ILE A 491 6.75 3.79 -4.40
C ILE A 491 6.02 3.20 -3.21
N GLU A 492 6.50 3.49 -2.00
CA GLU A 492 5.89 3.01 -0.74
C GLU A 492 5.70 4.14 0.25
N ALA A 493 4.53 4.15 0.90
CA ALA A 493 4.16 5.13 1.91
C ALA A 493 3.85 4.45 3.24
N TYR A 494 4.29 5.10 4.33
CA TYR A 494 4.12 4.62 5.70
C TYR A 494 4.74 3.23 5.95
N LYS A 495 5.84 2.89 5.25
CA LYS A 495 6.56 1.63 5.45
C LYS A 495 7.09 1.56 6.89
N ARG A 496 6.71 0.51 7.63
CA ARG A 496 7.13 0.30 9.02
C ARG A 496 8.50 -0.38 9.03
N VAL A 497 9.40 0.12 9.87
CA VAL A 497 10.78 -0.36 10.02
C VAL A 497 11.16 -0.36 11.50
N GLY A 498 12.14 -1.18 11.90
CA GLY A 498 12.63 -1.24 13.28
C GLY A 498 11.54 -1.52 14.30
N SER A 499 11.60 -0.85 15.45
CA SER A 499 10.62 -0.99 16.53
C SER A 499 9.16 -0.69 16.12
N MET A 500 8.94 0.11 15.06
CA MET A 500 7.60 0.48 14.58
C MET A 500 6.80 -0.71 14.03
N ILE A 501 7.46 -1.82 13.67
CA ILE A 501 6.80 -3.04 13.18
C ILE A 501 6.04 -3.74 14.31
N HIS A 502 6.65 -3.80 15.51
CA HIS A 502 6.14 -4.55 16.65
C HIS A 502 5.29 -3.70 17.60
N ASN A 503 5.50 -2.38 17.60
CA ASN A 503 4.69 -1.45 18.38
C ASN A 503 4.37 -0.17 17.60
N GLY A 504 3.19 -0.15 16.98
CA GLY A 504 2.74 0.99 16.17
C GLY A 504 2.60 2.31 16.93
N ASP A 505 2.42 2.27 18.26
CA ASP A 505 2.32 3.47 19.08
C ASP A 505 3.69 4.11 19.37
N CYS A 506 4.77 3.32 19.42
CA CYS A 506 6.13 3.85 19.65
C CYS A 506 6.57 4.81 18.56
N GLY A 507 6.23 4.51 17.30
CA GLY A 507 6.63 5.33 16.15
C GLY A 507 5.71 6.49 15.82
N ARG A 508 4.61 6.70 16.56
CA ARG A 508 3.52 7.60 16.19
C ARG A 508 4.03 8.99 15.77
N GLY A 509 3.54 9.50 14.66
CA GLY A 509 3.93 10.80 14.09
C GLY A 509 5.32 10.87 13.46
N ILE A 510 6.15 9.83 13.57
CA ILE A 510 7.49 9.82 12.94
C ILE A 510 7.35 9.48 11.48
N ILE A 511 7.94 10.31 10.63
CA ILE A 511 7.97 10.14 9.19
C ILE A 511 9.43 10.16 8.75
N GLY A 512 9.80 9.16 7.95
CA GLY A 512 11.07 9.18 7.20
C GLY A 512 10.81 9.40 5.72
N VAL A 513 11.70 10.11 5.06
CA VAL A 513 11.64 10.40 3.63
C VAL A 513 13.01 10.12 3.03
N ILE A 514 13.04 9.30 1.98
CA ILE A 514 14.27 8.86 1.32
C ILE A 514 14.00 8.65 -0.17
N ASP A 515 14.96 9.06 -1.01
CA ASP A 515 15.04 8.65 -2.41
C ASP A 515 16.01 7.47 -2.51
N VAL A 516 15.53 6.35 -3.06
CA VAL A 516 16.28 5.08 -3.14
C VAL A 516 16.72 4.77 -4.57
N THR A 517 16.65 5.74 -5.48
CA THR A 517 17.02 5.59 -6.90
C THR A 517 18.35 4.89 -7.09
N ASP A 518 19.43 5.49 -6.56
CA ASP A 518 20.78 4.97 -6.75
C ASP A 518 20.96 3.56 -6.20
N LEU A 519 20.22 3.21 -5.14
CA LEU A 519 20.26 1.88 -4.53
C LEU A 519 19.51 0.83 -5.37
N MET A 520 18.32 1.19 -5.87
CA MET A 520 17.38 0.28 -6.54
C MET A 520 17.62 0.13 -8.04
N ASP A 521 18.39 1.03 -8.63
CA ASP A 521 18.92 0.90 -9.97
C ASP A 521 20.27 0.18 -9.94
N ASP A 522 20.45 -0.85 -10.76
CA ASP A 522 21.75 -1.47 -10.96
C ASP A 522 22.49 -0.87 -12.17
N SER A 523 23.80 -1.12 -12.25
CA SER A 523 24.64 -0.63 -13.33
C SER A 523 24.37 -1.29 -14.69
N ASN A 524 23.54 -2.33 -14.73
CA ASN A 524 23.21 -3.14 -15.91
C ASN A 524 21.78 -2.84 -16.43
N GLY A 525 21.09 -1.84 -15.87
CA GLY A 525 19.72 -1.46 -16.24
C GLY A 525 18.61 -2.29 -15.59
N HIS A 526 18.93 -3.19 -14.65
CA HIS A 526 17.96 -3.85 -13.81
C HIS A 526 17.44 -2.90 -12.74
N VAL A 527 16.14 -2.97 -12.50
CA VAL A 527 15.42 -2.13 -11.53
C VAL A 527 14.63 -3.03 -10.59
N TRP A 528 14.83 -2.87 -9.29
CA TRP A 528 14.16 -3.66 -8.25
C TRP A 528 12.77 -3.14 -7.85
N VAL A 529 12.11 -2.37 -8.71
CA VAL A 529 10.75 -1.86 -8.52
C VAL A 529 9.76 -2.78 -9.24
N HIS A 530 8.60 -3.04 -8.64
CA HIS A 530 7.54 -3.78 -9.32
C HIS A 530 6.99 -2.99 -10.53
N ASN A 531 6.51 -3.70 -11.55
CA ASN A 531 5.96 -3.09 -12.77
C ASN A 531 4.75 -2.16 -12.55
N ASN A 532 4.05 -2.30 -11.42
CA ASN A 532 2.93 -1.44 -11.01
C ASN A 532 3.36 -0.24 -10.16
N LYS A 533 4.66 -0.12 -9.86
CA LYS A 533 5.29 0.96 -9.07
C LYS A 533 4.66 1.16 -7.68
N GLN A 534 4.16 0.09 -7.05
CA GLN A 534 3.52 0.13 -5.71
C GLN A 534 4.31 -0.59 -4.61
N GLY A 535 5.52 -1.06 -4.94
CA GLY A 535 6.44 -1.74 -4.03
C GLY A 535 7.73 -2.16 -4.74
N PHE A 536 8.65 -2.69 -3.95
CA PHE A 536 9.94 -3.21 -4.42
C PHE A 536 9.90 -4.75 -4.48
N GLN A 537 10.72 -5.30 -5.38
CA GLN A 537 10.97 -6.74 -5.47
C GLN A 537 11.78 -7.18 -4.25
N ASP A 538 11.58 -8.42 -3.82
CA ASP A 538 12.35 -9.01 -2.73
C ASP A 538 13.80 -9.24 -3.19
N CYS A 539 14.73 -8.46 -2.63
CA CYS A 539 16.14 -8.49 -2.98
C CYS A 539 17.02 -8.04 -1.80
N GLU A 540 18.31 -8.40 -1.84
CA GLU A 540 19.28 -8.05 -0.79
C GLU A 540 19.35 -6.54 -0.54
N ALA A 541 19.35 -5.73 -1.61
CA ALA A 541 19.41 -4.27 -1.50
C ALA A 541 18.21 -3.69 -0.73
N TYR A 542 17.00 -4.22 -0.96
CA TYR A 542 15.81 -3.78 -0.26
C TYR A 542 15.79 -4.27 1.20
N ALA A 543 16.17 -5.51 1.46
CA ALA A 543 16.27 -6.03 2.82
C ALA A 543 17.29 -5.26 3.68
N GLU A 544 18.47 -4.96 3.13
CA GLU A 544 19.50 -4.17 3.82
C GLU A 544 19.06 -2.71 4.02
N LEU A 545 18.33 -2.14 3.07
CA LEU A 545 17.70 -0.83 3.25
C LEU A 545 16.71 -0.84 4.42
N GLU A 546 15.81 -1.83 4.50
CA GLU A 546 14.84 -1.94 5.59
C GLU A 546 15.53 -2.03 6.96
N ARG A 547 16.60 -2.83 7.06
CA ARG A 547 17.41 -2.96 8.27
C ARG A 547 18.03 -1.61 8.65
N TRP A 548 18.70 -0.95 7.70
CA TRP A 548 19.35 0.35 7.94
C TRP A 548 18.34 1.44 8.32
N LEU A 549 17.19 1.50 7.64
CA LEU A 549 16.10 2.42 7.98
C LEU A 549 15.57 2.17 9.40
N GLY A 550 15.44 0.90 9.80
CA GLY A 550 15.05 0.51 11.16
C GLY A 550 16.01 1.03 12.21
N GLU A 551 17.31 0.79 12.03
CA GLU A 551 18.35 1.27 12.94
C GLU A 551 18.33 2.79 13.09
N LYS A 552 18.22 3.54 11.98
CA LYS A 552 18.19 5.01 12.02
C LYS A 552 16.90 5.56 12.61
N ALA A 553 15.76 4.89 12.40
CA ALA A 553 14.50 5.27 13.01
C ALA A 553 14.51 5.04 14.53
N ASP A 554 15.07 3.92 14.99
CA ASP A 554 15.20 3.61 16.41
C ASP A 554 16.20 4.55 17.12
N GLU A 555 17.34 4.86 16.49
CA GLU A 555 18.27 5.92 16.98
C GLU A 555 17.57 7.28 17.16
N TYR A 556 16.67 7.64 16.23
CA TYR A 556 15.92 8.89 16.30
C TYR A 556 14.88 8.86 17.43
N LEU A 557 14.17 7.74 17.59
CA LEU A 557 13.20 7.52 18.67
C LEU A 557 13.85 7.72 20.05
N ASP A 558 14.95 7.01 20.31
CA ASP A 558 15.68 7.06 21.59
C ASP A 558 16.15 8.48 21.93
N LYS A 559 16.54 9.24 20.90
CA LYS A 559 17.10 10.58 21.08
C LYS A 559 16.03 11.66 21.27
N TYR A 560 14.93 11.61 20.52
CA TYR A 560 13.99 12.73 20.43
C TYR A 560 12.62 12.45 21.02
N VAL A 561 12.21 11.19 21.18
CA VAL A 561 10.89 10.85 21.72
C VAL A 561 11.00 10.42 23.18
N ASP A 562 11.93 9.53 23.49
CA ASP A 562 12.11 9.02 24.86
C ASP A 562 12.66 10.08 25.83
N LYS A 563 13.46 11.04 25.32
CA LYS A 563 13.96 12.16 26.13
C LYS A 563 12.93 13.26 26.40
N ILE A 564 11.96 13.47 25.51
CA ILE A 564 10.88 14.45 25.73
C ILE A 564 9.92 13.99 26.85
N GLN A 565 9.82 12.68 27.07
CA GLN A 565 9.06 12.11 28.19
C GLN A 565 9.81 12.14 29.53
N LEU A 566 11.07 12.63 29.56
CA LEU A 566 11.87 12.78 30.78
C LEU A 566 12.23 14.25 31.05
N PRO A 567 11.30 15.10 31.52
CA PRO A 567 11.68 16.19 32.39
C PRO A 567 12.08 15.61 33.75
N VAL A 568 13.22 16.07 34.25
CA VAL A 568 13.83 15.73 35.54
C VAL A 568 12.82 15.92 36.70
N HIS A 569 12.13 14.84 37.09
CA HIS A 569 11.84 14.45 38.48
C HIS A 569 10.91 13.22 38.51
N LYS A 570 11.29 12.22 39.33
CA LYS A 570 10.60 10.96 39.66
C LYS A 570 10.88 9.76 38.73
N SER A 571 12.04 9.16 38.95
CA SER A 571 12.49 7.87 38.40
C SER A 571 11.78 6.62 38.98
N GLU A 572 10.55 6.73 39.48
CA GLU A 572 9.75 5.56 39.91
C GLU A 572 8.31 5.52 39.34
N LEU A 573 7.89 6.56 38.61
CA LEU A 573 6.51 6.64 38.08
C LEU A 573 6.35 6.24 36.60
N SER A 574 7.45 5.97 35.89
CA SER A 574 7.42 5.67 34.44
C SER A 574 6.79 4.30 34.11
N ILE A 575 6.93 3.30 34.99
CA ILE A 575 6.29 1.99 34.78
C ILE A 575 4.80 2.05 35.13
N TYR A 576 4.43 2.78 36.19
CA TYR A 576 3.03 2.90 36.64
C TYR A 576 2.14 3.58 35.60
N HIS A 577 2.61 4.62 34.92
CA HIS A 577 1.81 5.31 33.89
C HIS A 577 1.50 4.42 32.68
N ARG A 578 2.39 3.47 32.34
CA ARG A 578 2.20 2.53 31.23
C ARG A 578 1.09 1.50 31.50
N PHE A 579 0.85 1.16 32.77
CA PHE A 579 -0.21 0.22 33.18
C PHE A 579 -1.60 0.87 33.30
N CYS A 580 -1.69 2.14 33.68
CA CYS A 580 -2.98 2.83 33.90
C CYS A 580 -3.82 3.02 32.61
N TYR A 581 -3.18 2.96 31.44
CA TYR A 581 -3.84 3.08 30.14
C TYR A 581 -4.10 1.74 29.43
N MET A 582 -3.69 0.61 30.04
CA MET A 582 -4.01 -0.72 29.55
C MET A 582 -5.29 -1.25 30.23
N LYS A 583 -6.15 -1.97 29.50
CA LYS A 583 -7.32 -2.59 30.11
C LYS A 583 -6.90 -3.59 31.20
N PRO A 584 -7.56 -3.58 32.37
CA PRO A 584 -8.86 -2.94 32.65
C PRO A 584 -8.80 -1.51 33.22
N PHE A 585 -7.62 -0.88 33.34
CA PHE A 585 -7.42 0.23 34.27
C PHE A 585 -7.70 1.65 33.73
N ASN A 586 -8.06 1.82 32.45
CA ASN A 586 -8.71 3.00 31.84
C ASN A 586 -8.65 4.34 32.63
N GLY A 587 -7.45 4.81 32.98
CA GLY A 587 -7.25 6.10 33.65
C GLY A 587 -7.71 6.21 35.12
N ARG A 588 -7.90 5.11 35.86
CA ARG A 588 -8.14 5.16 37.32
C ARG A 588 -7.04 4.41 38.06
N CYS A 589 -6.01 5.14 38.48
CA CYS A 589 -4.95 4.64 39.34
C CYS A 589 -4.89 5.51 40.60
N GLU A 590 -5.74 5.19 41.57
CA GLU A 590 -5.59 5.67 42.95
C GLU A 590 -5.53 4.42 43.84
N MET A 591 -4.38 4.22 44.50
CA MET A 591 -4.19 3.27 45.59
C MET A 591 -3.49 4.02 46.72
N PRO A 592 -4.00 4.00 47.97
CA PRO A 592 -3.25 4.47 49.14
C PRO A 592 -2.06 3.54 49.41
N GLU A 593 -0.95 4.09 49.93
CA GLU A 593 0.18 3.30 50.43
C GLU A 593 -0.27 2.44 51.62
N GLU A 594 -0.30 1.11 51.46
CA GLU A 594 -0.28 0.17 52.57
C GLU A 594 1.18 -0.14 52.93
N GLU A 595 1.52 0.07 54.20
CA GLU A 595 2.83 -0.27 54.76
C GLU A 595 3.08 -1.79 54.64
N VAL A 596 4.23 -2.15 54.06
CA VAL A 596 4.64 -3.54 53.84
C VAL A 596 5.12 -4.15 55.16
N GLU A 597 4.44 -5.18 55.65
CA GLU A 597 4.93 -6.01 56.76
C GLU A 597 6.24 -6.72 56.40
N LYS A 598 7.14 -6.80 57.39
CA LYS A 598 8.50 -7.33 57.25
C LYS A 598 8.49 -8.82 56.92
N GLY A 599 9.09 -9.17 55.77
CA GLY A 599 9.58 -10.52 55.51
C GLY A 599 9.46 -10.98 54.07
N LEU A 600 10.20 -10.38 53.14
CA LEU A 600 10.46 -11.03 51.85
C LEU A 600 11.78 -10.58 51.22
N ILE A 601 12.61 -11.56 50.86
CA ILE A 601 13.94 -11.41 50.25
C ILE A 601 13.79 -11.10 48.76
N THR A 602 14.47 -10.06 48.28
CA THR A 602 14.58 -9.71 46.86
C THR A 602 15.78 -10.43 46.24
N ILE A 603 15.55 -11.26 45.22
CA ILE A 603 16.61 -11.76 44.34
C ILE A 603 16.50 -11.04 43.00
N SER A 604 17.48 -10.18 42.70
CA SER A 604 17.70 -9.62 41.37
C SER A 604 18.57 -10.57 40.55
N THR A 605 18.17 -10.94 39.33
CA THR A 605 19.05 -11.64 38.39
C THR A 605 19.31 -10.79 37.15
N LYS A 606 20.57 -10.31 37.06
CA LYS A 606 21.23 -9.90 35.81
C LYS A 606 21.25 -11.10 34.85
N ARG A 607 20.95 -10.88 33.57
CA ARG A 607 21.17 -11.87 32.51
C ARG A 607 22.46 -11.55 31.76
N HIS A 608 23.41 -12.48 31.78
CA HIS A 608 24.39 -12.72 30.71
C HIS A 608 24.75 -14.20 30.72
N GLY A 609 24.85 -14.80 29.52
CA GLY A 609 25.64 -16.02 29.29
C GLY A 609 24.94 -17.11 28.47
N TYR A 610 25.49 -17.41 27.30
CA TYR A 610 25.54 -18.76 26.71
C TYR A 610 27.01 -19.24 26.79
N ASN A 611 27.24 -20.34 27.54
CA ASN A 611 28.04 -21.57 27.31
C ASN A 611 29.41 -21.51 26.55
N THR A 612 30.44 -22.33 26.81
CA THR A 612 30.69 -23.55 27.64
C THR A 612 32.20 -23.93 27.57
N GLU A 613 32.61 -24.90 28.40
CA GLU A 613 33.87 -25.69 28.43
C GLU A 613 34.98 -25.08 29.31
N GLY A 614 35.65 -25.75 30.26
CA GLY A 614 35.69 -27.08 30.88
C GLY A 614 36.77 -26.99 32.00
N PRO A 615 36.83 -27.89 33.01
CA PRO A 615 37.60 -27.63 34.23
C PRO A 615 39.05 -28.11 34.13
N ASN A 616 40.01 -27.34 34.65
CA ASN A 616 41.23 -27.89 35.25
C ASN A 616 41.92 -26.92 36.22
N GLU A 617 42.01 -27.40 37.46
CA GLU A 617 43.08 -27.29 38.46
C GLU A 617 44.04 -26.08 38.51
N SER A 618 44.08 -25.54 39.73
CA SER A 618 45.28 -25.36 40.57
C SER A 618 45.75 -23.93 40.89
N ARG A 619 45.66 -23.68 42.20
CA ARG A 619 46.67 -23.11 43.11
C ARG A 619 47.09 -21.65 43.02
N ASN A 620 46.98 -21.09 44.23
CA ASN A 620 47.82 -20.09 44.91
C ASN A 620 47.53 -18.62 44.56
N ARG A 621 47.06 -17.80 45.51
CA ARG A 621 47.66 -17.31 46.77
C ARG A 621 48.25 -15.92 46.48
N PHE A 622 47.61 -14.86 46.98
CA PHE A 622 48.18 -13.82 47.87
C PHE A 622 47.29 -12.56 47.91
N SER A 623 46.95 -12.16 49.15
CA SER A 623 46.73 -10.78 49.60
C SER A 623 47.98 -9.94 49.29
N GLU A 624 47.99 -8.62 49.17
CA GLU A 624 47.52 -7.60 50.10
C GLU A 624 47.92 -6.22 49.51
N GLN A 625 47.08 -5.21 49.74
CA GLN A 625 47.40 -3.78 50.04
C GLN A 625 48.39 -2.92 49.22
N ALA A 626 47.97 -1.64 49.12
CA ALA A 626 48.72 -0.39 49.35
C ALA A 626 49.02 0.52 48.12
N SER A 627 48.20 1.59 48.04
CA SER A 627 48.55 3.04 48.05
C SER A 627 49.63 3.67 47.14
N SER A 628 49.45 4.99 46.93
CA SER A 628 50.26 6.00 46.20
C SER A 628 49.89 6.09 44.71
N GLU A 629 49.76 7.26 44.06
CA GLU A 629 50.24 8.61 44.36
C GLU A 629 49.46 9.62 43.49
N LEU A 630 49.36 10.87 43.95
CA LEU A 630 48.72 12.02 43.31
C LEU A 630 49.77 13.14 43.32
N GLU A 631 50.04 13.77 42.16
CA GLU A 631 50.55 15.14 41.95
C GLU A 631 50.65 15.34 40.41
N GLY A 632 50.35 16.48 39.79
CA GLY A 632 50.00 17.83 40.25
C GLY A 632 49.60 18.72 39.04
N ILE A 633 49.83 20.04 39.16
CA ILE A 633 49.58 21.17 38.23
C ILE A 633 48.21 21.86 38.49
N SER A 634 48.08 22.88 39.34
CA SER A 634 48.62 24.27 39.45
C SER A 634 47.64 25.34 38.93
N GLU A 635 47.19 26.18 39.87
CA GLU A 635 46.59 27.53 39.74
C GLU A 635 47.64 28.50 39.10
N ASP A 636 47.37 29.71 38.62
CA ASP A 636 46.40 30.75 38.96
C ASP A 636 46.47 31.86 37.88
N ASP A 637 45.47 32.74 37.80
CA ASP A 637 45.61 34.20 37.57
C ASP A 637 44.28 34.85 37.07
N THR A 638 43.71 35.68 37.95
CA THR A 638 42.78 36.81 37.69
C THR A 638 43.53 38.10 38.13
N PRO A 639 43.01 39.36 38.15
CA PRO A 639 41.64 39.89 37.92
C PRO A 639 41.57 41.28 37.23
N ASN A 640 40.37 41.90 37.24
CA ASN A 640 39.99 43.34 37.18
C ASN A 640 38.97 43.66 36.05
N GLU A 641 38.02 44.59 36.15
CA GLU A 641 37.27 45.25 37.24
C GLU A 641 36.22 46.16 36.55
N SER A 642 35.01 46.25 37.09
CA SER A 642 34.09 47.43 37.11
C SER A 642 33.49 48.03 35.79
N LYS A 643 32.16 48.15 35.72
CA LYS A 643 31.38 49.39 35.94
C LYS A 643 29.91 49.28 35.48
N GLN A 644 29.03 49.79 36.35
CA GLN A 644 27.62 50.13 36.14
C GLN A 644 27.44 51.25 35.11
N ASN A 645 26.25 51.29 34.46
CA ASN A 645 25.40 52.48 34.46
C ASN A 645 24.01 52.20 33.86
N ASP A 646 22.98 52.53 34.65
CA ASP A 646 21.59 52.75 34.26
C ASP A 646 21.44 54.04 33.43
N VAL A 647 20.55 54.04 32.42
CA VAL A 647 19.69 55.20 32.06
C VAL A 647 18.36 54.71 31.49
N GLN A 648 17.27 54.98 32.20
CA GLN A 648 15.90 55.09 31.68
C GLN A 648 15.75 56.32 30.80
N LEU A 649 14.96 56.24 29.72
CA LEU A 649 13.99 57.27 29.36
C LEU A 649 12.91 56.77 28.39
N SER A 650 11.68 57.00 28.82
CA SER A 650 10.38 56.77 28.18
C SER A 650 10.10 57.72 27.01
N HIS A 651 9.29 57.30 26.02
CA HIS A 651 7.95 57.87 25.76
C HIS A 651 7.19 57.30 24.55
N LYS A 652 5.93 56.90 24.82
CA LYS A 652 4.65 57.24 24.15
C LYS A 652 4.39 56.86 22.67
N ARG A 653 3.51 55.85 22.55
CA ARG A 653 2.33 55.68 21.66
C ARG A 653 1.62 57.01 21.25
N PRO A 654 0.77 57.07 20.17
CA PRO A 654 -0.41 56.18 20.07
C PRO A 654 -1.02 55.83 18.68
N ARG A 655 -1.93 54.85 18.78
CA ARG A 655 -2.96 54.38 17.84
C ARG A 655 -3.85 55.49 17.27
N ARG A 656 -4.45 55.25 16.10
CA ARG A 656 -5.86 55.60 15.85
C ARG A 656 -6.58 54.56 14.95
N ARG A 657 -7.80 54.26 15.39
CA ARG A 657 -8.90 53.46 14.83
C ARG A 657 -10.07 54.44 14.68
N LEU A 658 -11.03 54.22 13.77
CA LEU A 658 -12.46 54.67 13.78
C LEU A 658 -13.03 54.44 12.35
N THR A 659 -13.91 53.47 12.07
CA THR A 659 -15.39 53.33 12.24
C THR A 659 -16.27 53.94 11.14
N ARG A 660 -17.26 53.13 10.73
CA ARG A 660 -18.37 53.28 9.78
C ARG A 660 -19.31 54.48 10.01
N SER A 661 -19.98 54.94 8.94
CA SER A 661 -21.46 55.08 8.88
C SER A 661 -21.99 55.40 7.46
N SER A 662 -23.28 55.17 7.29
CA SER A 662 -24.18 55.02 6.13
C SER A 662 -24.74 56.30 5.46
N SER A 663 -25.18 56.20 4.19
CA SER A 663 -26.44 56.74 3.59
C SER A 663 -26.38 56.55 2.05
N CYS A 664 -27.30 55.84 1.40
CA CYS A 664 -28.64 56.21 0.86
C CYS A 664 -28.59 57.20 -0.33
N GLY A 665 -29.02 56.77 -1.53
CA GLY A 665 -29.26 57.64 -2.70
C GLY A 665 -29.48 56.86 -4.01
N LYS A 666 -30.61 57.12 -4.69
CA LYS A 666 -31.21 56.44 -5.85
C LYS A 666 -30.70 56.97 -7.23
N SER A 667 -31.22 56.32 -8.30
CA SER A 667 -31.46 56.71 -9.72
C SER A 667 -30.48 56.13 -10.77
N ALA A 668 -30.90 55.19 -11.63
CA ALA A 668 -31.57 55.36 -12.95
C ALA A 668 -30.57 55.83 -14.03
N ASP A 669 -30.52 55.42 -15.30
CA ASP A 669 -31.31 54.57 -16.21
C ASP A 669 -30.47 54.42 -17.52
N HIS A 670 -30.84 53.49 -18.42
CA HIS A 670 -30.52 53.47 -19.87
C HIS A 670 -29.04 53.27 -20.34
N THR A 671 -28.68 52.59 -21.44
CA THR A 671 -29.39 52.07 -22.63
C THR A 671 -28.51 51.06 -23.39
N SER A 672 -29.19 50.22 -24.15
CA SER A 672 -28.81 49.31 -25.24
C SER A 672 -27.84 49.83 -26.33
N ASN A 673 -27.00 48.90 -26.84
CA ASN A 673 -26.60 48.60 -28.25
C ASN A 673 -26.21 49.72 -29.25
N PRO A 674 -25.45 49.43 -30.33
CA PRO A 674 -25.26 48.15 -31.05
C PRO A 674 -23.89 47.49 -30.95
#